data_AF-A0A972RK14-F1
#
_entry.id   AF-A0A972RK14-F1
#
_cell.length_a   1.000
_cell.length_b   1.000
_cell.length_c   1.000
_cell.angle_alpha   90.00
_cell.angle_beta   90.00
_cell.angle_gamma   90.00
#
_symmetry.space_group_name_H-M   'P 1'
#
loop_
_entity.id
_entity.type
_entity.pdbx_description
1 polymer ?
#
loop_
_entity_poly.entity_id
_entity_poly.type
_entity_poly.pdbx_seq_one_letter_code
_entity_poly.pdbx_strand_id
1 'polypeptide(L)'
;MSLLFSVGSPPSHAQAIDVAEQARVSREKLVAEIARVDADLLRDKLLQSADNERLAHWYAGEVLVDDQWLTLDEAQQQAANDKQLTAYRKLREQAADRLVDHERLARWCEKHDLKDLAKMHWLHVLQFDQEHRAALSELGLTWHRGRLLTHKEAEQYKQREREWLKQKKAWQMKVKQLRRDLEKGLVEEEMAARQELKAIHEPAAVPALLEKFGEPARDEQKTIARQTELMTVLGGIDAPAAVETLAQFAVESPYQQVRYTALDQLRSKPLETYVPALLAGMAMPIEASVSINNSGNRVVSSYSYSQEKPGGKEYTEDRQEYQTVSNPRYRQRAVPLYRRGGYVAPRTIKGSTSKVPINPGHGRGWVERRISGICSDGRPFTATLRRQEYGAEYLKEVTTPDVEVPGGYSANFAGYKYAEDPALAAKQQAARGRLQQKAFRAQQALEEHNRATVFQNERIASVLSEVTGETLSAFPKSWWNWWSDYLDSHPDVATVGTRQQLNRALLNQESRGLARGTWVWTRQGHRPIEKVMPGDYVLAQEPRTGELAFRVVLAVTAPQERTVSKVEFDESELHCTPGHVVWATGVGWQRVSKLTAGQMLHGATAEAQVGQVDAAFEIDSYDLIVDDFHTFFVGEQGLLVHDATPIGPAQVALPGFSPAAVAEAVKAQ
;
A
#
# COMPACT_ATOMS: atom_id res chain seq x y z
N MET A 1 -7.31 26.42 -15.69
CA MET A 1 -7.00 26.50 -17.12
C MET A 1 -7.02 25.09 -17.67
N SER A 2 -7.99 24.76 -18.54
CA SER A 2 -8.06 23.44 -19.17
C SER A 2 -6.94 23.34 -20.21
N LEU A 3 -5.87 22.59 -19.91
CA LEU A 3 -4.90 22.16 -20.90
C LEU A 3 -5.57 21.07 -21.75
N LEU A 4 -6.05 21.45 -22.93
CA LEU A 4 -6.43 20.51 -23.98
C LEU A 4 -5.13 19.88 -24.50
N PHE A 5 -4.83 18.67 -24.05
CA PHE A 5 -3.76 17.86 -24.62
C PHE A 5 -4.07 17.60 -26.09
N SER A 6 -3.20 18.05 -26.99
CA SER A 6 -3.22 17.64 -28.39
C SER A 6 -2.69 16.21 -28.47
N VAL A 7 -3.54 15.24 -28.16
CA VAL A 7 -3.25 13.83 -28.43
C VAL A 7 -3.32 13.66 -29.95
N GLY A 8 -2.21 13.24 -30.56
CA GLY A 8 -2.12 12.97 -31.99
C GLY A 8 -3.25 12.04 -32.46
N SER A 9 -3.67 12.20 -33.71
CA SER A 9 -4.62 11.28 -34.32
C SER A 9 -3.99 9.89 -34.45
N PRO A 10 -4.77 8.79 -34.32
CA PRO A 10 -4.24 7.45 -34.48
C PRO A 10 -3.62 7.30 -35.88
N PRO A 11 -2.49 6.57 -36.02
CA PRO A 11 -1.89 6.33 -37.33
C PRO A 11 -2.89 5.64 -38.25
N SER A 12 -2.95 6.08 -39.50
CA SER A 12 -3.75 5.43 -40.54
C SER A 12 -3.28 3.98 -40.76
N HIS A 13 -4.14 3.12 -41.30
CA HIS A 13 -3.80 1.70 -41.55
C HIS A 13 -2.53 1.52 -42.42
N ALA A 14 -2.25 2.48 -43.32
CA ALA A 14 -1.02 2.50 -44.10
C ALA A 14 0.23 2.88 -43.27
N GLN A 15 0.08 3.77 -42.29
CA GLN A 15 1.16 4.10 -41.34
C GLN A 15 1.42 2.95 -40.35
N ALA A 16 0.39 2.17 -39.97
CA ALA A 16 0.57 0.99 -39.12
C ALA A 16 1.43 -0.09 -39.78
N ILE A 17 1.25 -0.34 -41.09
CA ILE A 17 2.05 -1.30 -41.86
C ILE A 17 3.52 -0.83 -41.98
N ASP A 18 3.75 0.45 -42.23
CA ASP A 18 5.11 1.02 -42.35
C ASP A 18 5.85 0.98 -40.99
N VAL A 19 5.14 1.21 -39.88
CA VAL A 19 5.67 1.10 -38.51
C VAL A 19 5.98 -0.35 -38.14
N ALA A 20 5.17 -1.34 -38.56
CA ALA A 20 5.42 -2.76 -38.31
C ALA A 20 6.65 -3.29 -39.08
N GLU A 21 6.89 -2.80 -40.28
CA GLU A 21 8.08 -3.16 -41.06
C GLU A 21 9.35 -2.47 -40.53
N GLN A 22 9.26 -1.18 -40.13
CA GLN A 22 10.36 -0.47 -39.47
C GLN A 22 10.71 -1.07 -38.09
N ALA A 23 9.70 -1.58 -37.38
CA ALA A 23 9.84 -2.34 -36.15
C ALA A 23 10.61 -3.64 -36.35
N ARG A 24 10.24 -4.41 -37.39
CA ARG A 24 10.94 -5.64 -37.79
C ARG A 24 12.41 -5.36 -38.10
N VAL A 25 12.70 -4.38 -38.95
CA VAL A 25 14.06 -4.01 -39.36
C VAL A 25 14.91 -3.51 -38.17
N SER A 26 14.32 -2.74 -37.25
CA SER A 26 15.01 -2.29 -36.03
C SER A 26 15.34 -3.43 -35.07
N ARG A 27 14.40 -4.37 -34.88
CA ARG A 27 14.61 -5.58 -34.07
C ARG A 27 15.68 -6.49 -34.69
N GLU A 28 15.66 -6.68 -36.00
CA GLU A 28 16.65 -7.47 -36.73
C GLU A 28 18.06 -6.89 -36.59
N LYS A 29 18.22 -5.56 -36.66
CA LYS A 29 19.50 -4.88 -36.44
C LYS A 29 20.01 -5.05 -35.01
N LEU A 30 19.16 -4.86 -34.01
CA LEU A 30 19.53 -5.00 -32.60
C LEU A 30 19.98 -6.43 -32.27
N VAL A 31 19.25 -7.40 -32.77
CA VAL A 31 19.56 -8.82 -32.63
C VAL A 31 20.87 -9.16 -33.33
N ALA A 32 21.09 -8.63 -34.53
CA ALA A 32 22.34 -8.80 -35.25
C ALA A 32 23.53 -8.14 -34.55
N GLU A 33 23.32 -7.00 -33.88
CA GLU A 33 24.35 -6.28 -33.14
C GLU A 33 24.70 -6.98 -31.82
N ILE A 34 23.70 -7.49 -31.10
CA ILE A 34 23.87 -8.22 -29.83
C ILE A 34 24.40 -9.65 -30.06
N ALA A 35 23.89 -10.37 -31.05
CA ALA A 35 24.26 -11.75 -31.35
C ALA A 35 25.45 -11.89 -32.32
N ARG A 36 25.80 -10.81 -33.04
CA ARG A 36 26.79 -10.82 -34.14
C ARG A 36 26.46 -11.81 -35.27
N VAL A 37 25.17 -12.00 -35.57
CA VAL A 37 24.67 -12.93 -36.62
C VAL A 37 23.53 -12.28 -37.41
N ASP A 38 23.37 -12.64 -38.68
CA ASP A 38 22.23 -12.26 -39.52
C ASP A 38 20.87 -12.69 -38.90
N ALA A 39 19.86 -11.82 -38.94
CA ALA A 39 18.61 -11.99 -38.20
C ALA A 39 17.68 -13.08 -38.77
N ASP A 40 17.63 -13.24 -40.10
CA ASP A 40 16.86 -14.32 -40.74
C ASP A 40 17.50 -15.67 -40.43
N LEU A 41 18.83 -15.73 -40.45
CA LEU A 41 19.59 -16.92 -40.08
C LEU A 41 19.44 -17.27 -38.59
N LEU A 42 19.39 -16.27 -37.70
CA LEU A 42 19.16 -16.50 -36.27
C LEU A 42 17.74 -17.00 -36.02
N ARG A 43 16.72 -16.44 -36.69
CA ARG A 43 15.34 -16.92 -36.61
C ARG A 43 15.24 -18.39 -37.01
N ASP A 44 15.76 -18.75 -38.18
CA ASP A 44 15.69 -20.12 -38.70
C ASP A 44 16.43 -21.13 -37.80
N LYS A 45 17.46 -20.69 -37.09
CA LYS A 45 18.18 -21.51 -36.09
C LYS A 45 17.46 -21.60 -34.74
N LEU A 46 16.86 -20.51 -34.27
CA LEU A 46 16.07 -20.52 -33.02
C LEU A 46 14.82 -21.39 -33.16
N LEU A 47 14.18 -21.41 -34.35
CA LEU A 47 13.07 -22.31 -34.67
C LEU A 47 13.47 -23.80 -34.72
N GLN A 48 14.76 -24.13 -34.82
CA GLN A 48 15.25 -25.53 -34.80
C GLN A 48 15.39 -26.09 -33.37
N SER A 49 15.25 -25.25 -32.33
CA SER A 49 15.26 -25.67 -30.94
C SER A 49 13.89 -25.47 -30.31
N ALA A 50 13.31 -26.56 -29.79
CA ALA A 50 12.03 -26.51 -29.07
C ALA A 50 12.07 -25.57 -27.85
N ASP A 51 13.26 -25.35 -27.27
CA ASP A 51 13.44 -24.45 -26.13
C ASP A 51 13.42 -22.96 -26.51
N ASN A 52 13.59 -22.63 -27.81
CA ASN A 52 13.71 -21.25 -28.32
C ASN A 52 12.59 -20.84 -29.28
N GLU A 53 11.62 -21.72 -29.54
CA GLU A 53 10.49 -21.48 -30.46
C GLU A 53 9.77 -20.16 -30.13
N ARG A 54 9.42 -19.94 -28.86
CA ARG A 54 8.68 -18.74 -28.40
C ARG A 54 9.45 -17.44 -28.65
N LEU A 55 10.76 -17.49 -28.49
CA LEU A 55 11.65 -16.35 -28.74
C LEU A 55 11.74 -16.03 -30.23
N ALA A 56 11.80 -17.07 -31.07
CA ALA A 56 11.87 -16.93 -32.52
C ALA A 56 10.61 -16.28 -33.11
N HIS A 57 9.43 -16.68 -32.63
CA HIS A 57 8.15 -16.07 -33.04
C HIS A 57 8.03 -14.61 -32.59
N TRP A 58 8.52 -14.27 -31.39
CA TRP A 58 8.63 -12.87 -31.00
C TRP A 58 9.55 -12.06 -31.94
N TYR A 59 10.71 -12.62 -32.33
CA TYR A 59 11.60 -11.95 -33.30
C TYR A 59 10.92 -11.74 -34.66
N ALA A 60 10.03 -12.63 -35.07
CA ALA A 60 9.19 -12.46 -36.26
C ALA A 60 8.05 -11.43 -36.08
N GLY A 61 7.85 -10.90 -34.86
CA GLY A 61 6.74 -10.00 -34.53
C GLY A 61 5.39 -10.69 -34.39
N GLU A 62 5.42 -12.00 -34.16
CA GLU A 62 4.23 -12.82 -34.00
C GLU A 62 3.82 -12.90 -32.51
N VAL A 63 2.52 -13.00 -32.29
CA VAL A 63 1.85 -13.04 -30.99
C VAL A 63 1.11 -14.36 -30.89
N LEU A 64 1.22 -15.03 -29.74
CA LEU A 64 0.48 -16.27 -29.48
C LEU A 64 -0.98 -15.95 -29.13
N VAL A 65 -1.90 -16.48 -29.94
CA VAL A 65 -3.35 -16.34 -29.78
C VAL A 65 -4.01 -17.68 -30.04
N ASP A 66 -4.73 -18.23 -29.04
CA ASP A 66 -5.47 -19.49 -29.17
C ASP A 66 -4.60 -20.65 -29.72
N ASP A 67 -3.38 -20.78 -29.20
CA ASP A 67 -2.34 -21.74 -29.63
C ASP A 67 -1.83 -21.58 -31.08
N GLN A 68 -2.05 -20.40 -31.68
CA GLN A 68 -1.55 -20.04 -33.01
C GLN A 68 -0.69 -18.78 -32.96
N TRP A 69 0.43 -18.79 -33.68
CA TRP A 69 1.26 -17.61 -33.89
C TRP A 69 0.71 -16.78 -35.04
N LEU A 70 0.39 -15.53 -34.77
CA LEU A 70 -0.18 -14.59 -35.74
C LEU A 70 0.58 -13.27 -35.69
N THR A 71 0.61 -12.52 -36.78
CA THR A 71 1.05 -11.12 -36.70
C THR A 71 0.11 -10.31 -35.81
N LEU A 72 0.60 -9.21 -35.25
CA LEU A 72 -0.23 -8.33 -34.40
C LEU A 72 -1.51 -7.87 -35.11
N ASP A 73 -1.41 -7.53 -36.40
CA ASP A 73 -2.55 -7.09 -37.20
C ASP A 73 -3.58 -8.21 -37.43
N GLU A 74 -3.13 -9.42 -37.75
CA GLU A 74 -4.01 -10.59 -37.90
C GLU A 74 -4.71 -10.92 -36.57
N ALA A 75 -3.98 -10.88 -35.46
CA ALA A 75 -4.54 -11.10 -34.13
C ALA A 75 -5.62 -10.06 -33.76
N GLN A 76 -5.40 -8.79 -34.11
CA GLN A 76 -6.38 -7.72 -33.91
C GLN A 76 -7.59 -7.87 -34.82
N GLN A 77 -7.39 -8.24 -36.09
CA GLN A 77 -8.49 -8.52 -37.03
C GLN A 77 -9.32 -9.73 -36.58
N GLN A 78 -8.68 -10.79 -36.12
CA GLN A 78 -9.36 -11.96 -35.56
C GLN A 78 -10.22 -11.56 -34.35
N ALA A 79 -9.67 -10.75 -33.43
CA ALA A 79 -10.39 -10.29 -32.26
C ALA A 79 -11.54 -9.33 -32.57
N ALA A 80 -11.41 -8.50 -33.61
CA ALA A 80 -12.48 -7.63 -34.12
C ALA A 80 -13.65 -8.46 -34.70
N ASN A 81 -13.35 -9.63 -35.26
CA ASN A 81 -14.33 -10.55 -35.84
C ASN A 81 -14.88 -11.58 -34.83
N ASP A 82 -14.35 -11.61 -33.60
CA ASP A 82 -14.79 -12.53 -32.56
C ASP A 82 -16.16 -12.12 -31.98
N LYS A 83 -17.19 -12.87 -32.37
CA LYS A 83 -18.57 -12.67 -31.93
C LYS A 83 -18.78 -13.00 -30.46
N GLN A 84 -18.05 -13.98 -29.90
CA GLN A 84 -18.17 -14.37 -28.50
C GLN A 84 -17.58 -13.29 -27.60
N LEU A 85 -16.39 -12.80 -27.95
CA LEU A 85 -15.74 -11.70 -27.23
C LEU A 85 -16.55 -10.40 -27.32
N THR A 86 -17.18 -10.13 -28.47
CA THR A 86 -18.12 -9.01 -28.64
C THR A 86 -19.36 -9.18 -27.75
N ALA A 87 -19.94 -10.37 -27.66
CA ALA A 87 -21.09 -10.65 -26.81
C ALA A 87 -20.73 -10.53 -25.31
N TYR A 88 -19.58 -11.06 -24.91
CA TYR A 88 -19.03 -10.91 -23.56
C TYR A 88 -18.94 -9.45 -23.14
N ARG A 89 -18.33 -8.60 -23.98
CA ARG A 89 -18.16 -7.17 -23.66
C ARG A 89 -19.50 -6.46 -23.42
N LYS A 90 -20.52 -6.74 -24.24
CA LYS A 90 -21.88 -6.21 -24.05
C LYS A 90 -22.49 -6.67 -22.73
N LEU A 91 -22.30 -7.93 -22.35
CA LEU A 91 -22.78 -8.46 -21.07
C LEU A 91 -22.04 -7.83 -19.89
N ARG A 92 -20.71 -7.65 -20.01
CA ARG A 92 -19.86 -7.01 -19.00
C ARG A 92 -20.25 -5.54 -18.80
N GLU A 93 -20.51 -4.79 -19.86
CA GLU A 93 -20.93 -3.38 -19.78
C GLU A 93 -22.28 -3.19 -19.06
N GLN A 94 -23.14 -4.21 -19.10
CA GLN A 94 -24.44 -4.21 -18.39
C GLN A 94 -24.35 -4.71 -16.96
N ALA A 95 -23.24 -5.35 -16.59
CA ALA A 95 -23.01 -5.91 -15.27
C ALA A 95 -22.54 -4.82 -14.30
N ALA A 96 -22.95 -4.91 -13.04
CA ALA A 96 -22.38 -4.11 -11.98
C ALA A 96 -21.18 -4.84 -11.35
N ASP A 97 -20.32 -4.10 -10.66
CA ASP A 97 -19.21 -4.64 -9.88
C ASP A 97 -19.72 -5.27 -8.57
N ARG A 98 -20.29 -6.47 -8.68
CA ARG A 98 -20.92 -7.22 -7.59
C ARG A 98 -20.62 -8.70 -7.73
N LEU A 99 -20.50 -9.40 -6.60
CA LEU A 99 -20.26 -10.84 -6.54
C LEU A 99 -21.16 -11.65 -7.50
N VAL A 100 -22.47 -11.43 -7.45
CA VAL A 100 -23.46 -12.19 -8.26
C VAL A 100 -23.27 -11.96 -9.76
N ASP A 101 -22.89 -10.74 -10.15
CA ASP A 101 -22.68 -10.38 -11.54
C ASP A 101 -21.39 -11.03 -12.08
N HIS A 102 -20.31 -11.04 -11.28
CA HIS A 102 -19.08 -11.73 -11.63
C HIS A 102 -19.24 -13.25 -11.69
N GLU A 103 -19.97 -13.87 -10.76
CA GLU A 103 -20.28 -15.30 -10.85
C GLU A 103 -21.06 -15.64 -12.12
N ARG A 104 -22.06 -14.81 -12.47
CA ARG A 104 -22.84 -15.00 -13.70
C ARG A 104 -21.96 -14.90 -14.95
N LEU A 105 -21.07 -13.90 -15.00
CA LEU A 105 -20.16 -13.72 -16.11
C LEU A 105 -19.12 -14.84 -16.20
N ALA A 106 -18.59 -15.31 -15.06
CA ALA A 106 -17.64 -16.43 -15.02
C ALA A 106 -18.25 -17.69 -15.66
N ARG A 107 -19.44 -18.09 -15.19
CA ARG A 107 -20.17 -19.26 -15.73
C ARG A 107 -20.55 -19.09 -17.20
N TRP A 108 -20.89 -17.86 -17.62
CA TRP A 108 -21.17 -17.57 -19.02
C TRP A 108 -19.91 -17.74 -19.88
N CYS A 109 -18.76 -17.26 -19.41
CA CYS A 109 -17.47 -17.39 -20.10
C CYS A 109 -17.05 -18.86 -20.22
N GLU A 110 -17.18 -19.66 -19.16
CA GLU A 110 -16.90 -21.11 -19.19
C GLU A 110 -17.73 -21.83 -20.26
N LYS A 111 -19.02 -21.50 -20.35
CA LYS A 111 -19.92 -22.09 -21.33
C LYS A 111 -19.54 -21.75 -22.79
N HIS A 112 -18.81 -20.65 -23.00
CA HIS A 112 -18.37 -20.18 -24.31
C HIS A 112 -16.86 -20.39 -24.53
N ASP A 113 -16.19 -21.20 -23.71
CA ASP A 113 -14.76 -21.50 -23.80
C ASP A 113 -13.82 -20.28 -23.66
N LEU A 114 -14.30 -19.21 -23.03
CA LEU A 114 -13.50 -18.01 -22.72
C LEU A 114 -12.80 -18.17 -21.36
N LYS A 115 -11.84 -19.11 -21.30
CA LYS A 115 -11.22 -19.58 -20.06
C LYS A 115 -10.53 -18.48 -19.24
N ASP A 116 -9.76 -17.60 -19.89
CA ASP A 116 -9.03 -16.54 -19.18
C ASP A 116 -10.00 -15.52 -18.53
N LEU A 117 -11.10 -15.21 -19.23
CA LEU A 117 -12.15 -14.32 -18.72
C LEU A 117 -12.94 -14.98 -17.60
N ALA A 118 -13.23 -16.28 -17.71
CA ALA A 118 -13.85 -17.06 -16.63
C ALA A 118 -12.97 -17.05 -15.37
N LYS A 119 -11.66 -17.34 -15.53
CA LYS A 119 -10.66 -17.29 -14.46
C LYS A 119 -10.63 -15.92 -13.78
N MET A 120 -10.56 -14.83 -14.56
CA MET A 120 -10.56 -13.46 -14.02
C MET A 120 -11.82 -13.17 -13.19
N HIS A 121 -13.00 -13.54 -13.68
CA HIS A 121 -14.23 -13.33 -12.94
C HIS A 121 -14.35 -14.19 -11.68
N TRP A 122 -13.86 -15.43 -11.70
CA TRP A 122 -13.77 -16.23 -10.48
C TRP A 122 -12.80 -15.63 -9.46
N LEU A 123 -11.68 -15.04 -9.90
CA LEU A 123 -10.77 -14.31 -9.03
C LEU A 123 -11.47 -13.08 -8.40
N HIS A 124 -12.29 -12.36 -9.16
CA HIS A 124 -13.11 -11.25 -8.65
C HIS A 124 -14.14 -11.72 -7.62
N VAL A 125 -14.80 -12.86 -7.86
CA VAL A 125 -15.71 -13.47 -6.86
C VAL A 125 -14.99 -13.71 -5.53
N LEU A 126 -13.74 -14.20 -5.57
CA LEU A 126 -12.92 -14.41 -4.36
C LEU A 126 -12.51 -13.11 -3.65
N GLN A 127 -12.51 -11.96 -4.33
CA GLN A 127 -12.29 -10.67 -3.67
C GLN A 127 -13.47 -10.25 -2.79
N PHE A 128 -14.70 -10.57 -3.22
CA PHE A 128 -15.92 -10.32 -2.44
C PHE A 128 -16.16 -11.39 -1.37
N ASP A 129 -15.93 -12.66 -1.70
CA ASP A 129 -16.08 -13.80 -0.79
C ASP A 129 -14.92 -14.79 -0.97
N GLN A 130 -13.92 -14.66 -0.09
CA GLN A 130 -12.71 -15.49 -0.10
C GLN A 130 -12.98 -16.98 0.12
N GLU A 131 -14.15 -17.35 0.67
CA GLU A 131 -14.54 -18.74 0.93
C GLU A 131 -15.54 -19.29 -0.11
N HIS A 132 -15.78 -18.55 -1.20
CA HIS A 132 -16.75 -18.92 -2.22
C HIS A 132 -16.41 -20.27 -2.87
N ARG A 133 -17.17 -21.31 -2.49
CA ARG A 133 -16.86 -22.71 -2.82
C ARG A 133 -16.74 -22.98 -4.32
N ALA A 134 -17.64 -22.42 -5.12
CA ALA A 134 -17.59 -22.61 -6.57
C ALA A 134 -16.34 -21.95 -7.17
N ALA A 135 -15.97 -20.76 -6.70
CA ALA A 135 -14.82 -20.04 -7.26
C ALA A 135 -13.51 -20.75 -6.89
N LEU A 136 -13.40 -21.21 -5.62
CA LEU A 136 -12.28 -22.04 -5.17
C LEU A 136 -12.16 -23.33 -5.98
N SER A 137 -13.28 -24.01 -6.24
CA SER A 137 -13.32 -25.25 -7.01
C SER A 137 -12.90 -25.04 -8.46
N GLU A 138 -13.49 -24.08 -9.17
CA GLU A 138 -13.19 -23.83 -10.59
C GLU A 138 -11.76 -23.31 -10.81
N LEU A 139 -11.21 -22.56 -9.84
CA LEU A 139 -9.81 -22.13 -9.87
C LEU A 139 -8.82 -23.21 -9.37
N GLY A 140 -9.31 -24.34 -8.84
CA GLY A 140 -8.48 -25.40 -8.26
C GLY A 140 -7.70 -24.97 -7.00
N LEU A 141 -8.26 -24.03 -6.25
CA LEU A 141 -7.65 -23.39 -5.07
C LEU A 141 -8.23 -23.91 -3.76
N THR A 142 -7.41 -23.92 -2.72
CA THR A 142 -7.78 -24.28 -1.35
C THR A 142 -7.02 -23.43 -0.34
N TRP A 143 -7.70 -23.07 0.74
CA TRP A 143 -7.04 -22.42 1.88
C TRP A 143 -6.19 -23.41 2.66
N HIS A 144 -4.94 -23.03 2.93
CA HIS A 144 -4.03 -23.72 3.82
C HIS A 144 -3.28 -22.71 4.68
N ARG A 145 -3.58 -22.65 5.99
CA ARG A 145 -2.95 -21.73 6.97
C ARG A 145 -3.01 -20.26 6.59
N GLY A 146 -4.18 -19.80 6.14
CA GLY A 146 -4.37 -18.41 5.72
C GLY A 146 -3.66 -18.05 4.42
N ARG A 147 -3.21 -19.04 3.64
CA ARG A 147 -2.76 -18.86 2.25
C ARG A 147 -3.67 -19.61 1.31
N LEU A 148 -3.95 -19.00 0.17
CA LEU A 148 -4.67 -19.65 -0.92
C LEU A 148 -3.64 -20.36 -1.80
N LEU A 149 -3.78 -21.68 -1.95
CA LEU A 149 -2.84 -22.53 -2.70
C LEU A 149 -3.61 -23.37 -3.70
N THR A 150 -2.97 -23.77 -4.79
CA THR A 150 -3.51 -24.84 -5.65
C THR A 150 -3.58 -26.15 -4.87
N HIS A 151 -4.44 -27.08 -5.29
CA HIS A 151 -4.52 -28.41 -4.66
C HIS A 151 -3.17 -29.14 -4.63
N LYS A 152 -2.37 -29.03 -5.70
CA LYS A 152 -1.04 -29.64 -5.81
C LYS A 152 -0.07 -29.05 -4.78
N GLU A 153 -0.02 -27.71 -4.67
CA GLU A 153 0.84 -27.02 -3.72
C GLU A 153 0.46 -27.31 -2.26
N ALA A 154 -0.85 -27.36 -1.97
CA ALA A 154 -1.34 -27.69 -0.64
C ALA A 154 -0.93 -29.10 -0.19
N GLU A 155 -0.96 -30.08 -1.10
CA GLU A 155 -0.52 -31.45 -0.78
C GLU A 155 0.99 -31.52 -0.58
N GLN A 156 1.78 -30.88 -1.45
CA GLN A 156 3.23 -30.76 -1.26
C GLN A 156 3.59 -30.08 0.07
N TYR A 157 2.83 -29.04 0.45
CA TYR A 157 3.04 -28.37 1.73
C TYR A 157 2.78 -29.31 2.91
N LYS A 158 1.66 -30.06 2.91
CA LYS A 158 1.35 -31.04 3.96
C LYS A 158 2.45 -32.10 4.09
N GLN A 159 3.01 -32.57 2.97
CA GLN A 159 4.09 -33.55 2.98
C GLN A 159 5.37 -32.97 3.60
N ARG A 160 5.80 -31.78 3.16
CA ARG A 160 6.95 -31.08 3.76
C ARG A 160 6.78 -30.83 5.24
N GLU A 161 5.57 -30.47 5.67
CA GLU A 161 5.25 -30.28 7.07
C GLU A 161 5.37 -31.57 7.89
N ARG A 162 4.83 -32.68 7.40
CA ARG A 162 4.95 -33.98 8.09
C ARG A 162 6.41 -34.36 8.30
N GLU A 163 7.23 -34.14 7.28
CA GLU A 163 8.66 -34.42 7.37
C GLU A 163 9.38 -33.47 8.32
N TRP A 164 9.10 -32.17 8.25
CA TRP A 164 9.62 -31.17 9.18
C TRP A 164 9.27 -31.49 10.64
N LEU A 165 8.03 -31.93 10.93
CA LEU A 165 7.62 -32.33 12.28
C LEU A 165 8.37 -33.55 12.80
N LYS A 166 8.71 -34.52 11.94
CA LYS A 166 9.54 -35.67 12.32
C LYS A 166 10.96 -35.22 12.65
N GLN A 167 11.58 -34.43 11.76
CA GLN A 167 12.93 -33.91 11.98
C GLN A 167 13.00 -33.06 13.25
N LYS A 168 12.02 -32.18 13.47
CA LYS A 168 11.92 -31.37 14.69
C LYS A 168 11.93 -32.23 15.95
N LYS A 169 11.13 -33.31 16.00
CA LYS A 169 11.10 -34.23 17.15
C LYS A 169 12.45 -34.92 17.37
N ALA A 170 13.10 -35.37 16.30
CA ALA A 170 14.42 -36.00 16.38
C ALA A 170 15.46 -35.02 16.95
N TRP A 171 15.51 -33.80 16.43
CA TRP A 171 16.40 -32.74 16.92
C TRP A 171 16.08 -32.34 18.36
N GLN A 172 14.81 -32.23 18.75
CA GLN A 172 14.42 -31.94 20.14
C GLN A 172 14.98 -32.98 21.12
N MET A 173 14.96 -34.27 20.76
CA MET A 173 15.52 -35.33 21.60
C MET A 173 17.04 -35.26 21.65
N LYS A 174 17.70 -35.07 20.50
CA LYS A 174 19.15 -34.96 20.39
C LYS A 174 19.71 -33.76 21.17
N VAL A 175 19.17 -32.56 20.92
CA VAL A 175 19.60 -31.32 21.58
C VAL A 175 19.32 -31.37 23.10
N LYS A 176 18.23 -32.00 23.51
CA LYS A 176 17.95 -32.22 24.95
C LYS A 176 19.01 -33.10 25.61
N GLN A 177 19.50 -34.12 24.91
CA GLN A 177 20.58 -34.97 25.41
C GLN A 177 21.89 -34.18 25.51
N LEU A 178 22.28 -33.48 24.44
CA LEU A 178 23.48 -32.63 24.42
C LEU A 178 23.48 -31.60 25.56
N ARG A 179 22.33 -30.95 25.83
CA ARG A 179 22.22 -30.03 26.97
C ARG A 179 22.45 -30.73 28.31
N ARG A 180 21.96 -31.95 28.49
CA ARG A 180 22.16 -32.71 29.74
C ARG A 180 23.63 -33.04 29.95
N ASP A 181 24.29 -33.48 28.89
CA ASP A 181 25.70 -33.86 28.92
C ASP A 181 26.60 -32.64 29.20
N LEU A 182 26.24 -31.47 28.68
CA LEU A 182 26.90 -30.20 29.05
C LEU A 182 26.70 -29.77 30.50
N GLU A 183 25.49 -29.95 31.05
CA GLU A 183 25.17 -29.43 32.39
C GLU A 183 25.53 -30.38 33.53
N LYS A 184 25.61 -31.69 33.24
CA LYS A 184 25.72 -32.76 34.25
C LYS A 184 26.70 -33.86 33.88
N GLY A 185 27.21 -33.89 32.65
CA GLY A 185 28.12 -34.92 32.18
C GLY A 185 29.49 -34.81 32.83
N LEU A 186 30.25 -35.89 32.71
CA LEU A 186 31.69 -35.88 33.04
C LEU A 186 32.45 -35.00 32.04
N VAL A 187 33.69 -34.62 32.36
CA VAL A 187 34.50 -33.73 31.51
C VAL A 187 34.59 -34.25 30.06
N GLU A 188 34.73 -35.56 29.86
CA GLU A 188 34.76 -36.16 28.52
C GLU A 188 33.42 -36.03 27.77
N GLU A 189 32.29 -36.23 28.48
CA GLU A 189 30.94 -36.09 27.92
C GLU A 189 30.63 -34.62 27.59
N GLU A 190 31.05 -33.69 28.45
CA GLU A 190 30.93 -32.25 28.19
C GLU A 190 31.70 -31.86 26.93
N MET A 191 32.96 -32.28 26.80
CA MET A 191 33.76 -31.98 25.60
C MET A 191 33.15 -32.58 24.34
N ALA A 192 32.70 -33.84 24.39
CA ALA A 192 32.05 -34.50 23.27
C ALA A 192 30.75 -33.78 22.87
N ALA A 193 29.93 -33.37 23.85
CA ALA A 193 28.70 -32.62 23.60
C ALA A 193 28.96 -31.24 22.97
N ARG A 194 30.01 -30.52 23.40
CA ARG A 194 30.43 -29.26 22.77
C ARG A 194 30.88 -29.46 21.33
N GLN A 195 31.66 -30.51 21.04
CA GLN A 195 32.09 -30.83 19.68
C GLN A 195 30.90 -31.17 18.79
N GLU A 196 29.97 -31.99 19.28
CA GLU A 196 28.78 -32.38 18.53
C GLU A 196 27.85 -31.19 18.27
N LEU A 197 27.67 -30.29 19.24
CA LEU A 197 26.91 -29.05 19.04
C LEU A 197 27.50 -28.16 17.94
N LYS A 198 28.83 -28.00 17.92
CA LYS A 198 29.53 -27.21 16.89
C LYS A 198 29.44 -27.81 15.49
N ALA A 199 29.25 -29.13 15.38
CA ALA A 199 29.11 -29.81 14.11
C ALA A 199 27.68 -29.75 13.53
N ILE A 200 26.72 -29.13 14.23
CA ILE A 200 25.35 -28.97 13.74
C ILE A 200 25.32 -27.82 12.73
N HIS A 201 25.02 -28.15 11.47
CA HIS A 201 24.85 -27.18 10.39
C HIS A 201 23.44 -27.20 9.79
N GLU A 202 22.58 -28.14 10.22
CA GLU A 202 21.27 -28.35 9.64
C GLU A 202 20.25 -27.27 10.09
N PRO A 203 19.60 -26.55 9.15
CA PRO A 203 18.57 -25.56 9.48
C PRO A 203 17.42 -26.09 10.34
N ALA A 204 17.09 -27.38 10.19
CA ALA A 204 16.03 -28.04 10.96
C ALA A 204 16.32 -28.15 12.47
N ALA A 205 17.58 -27.99 12.90
CA ALA A 205 17.98 -28.04 14.30
C ALA A 205 17.65 -26.73 15.06
N VAL A 206 17.57 -25.60 14.36
CA VAL A 206 17.41 -24.26 14.95
C VAL A 206 16.25 -24.20 15.95
N PRO A 207 15.01 -24.65 15.64
CA PRO A 207 13.91 -24.59 16.61
C PRO A 207 14.17 -25.38 17.90
N ALA A 208 14.85 -26.53 17.81
CA ALA A 208 15.19 -27.35 18.97
C ALA A 208 16.30 -26.71 19.82
N LEU A 209 17.30 -26.10 19.16
CA LEU A 209 18.36 -25.33 19.80
C LEU A 209 17.77 -24.14 20.59
N LEU A 210 16.89 -23.36 19.99
CA LEU A 210 16.21 -22.23 20.66
C LEU A 210 15.38 -22.69 21.87
N GLU A 211 14.59 -23.75 21.71
CA GLU A 211 13.76 -24.29 22.81
C GLU A 211 14.63 -24.77 23.99
N LYS A 212 15.80 -25.36 23.74
CA LYS A 212 16.62 -25.96 24.80
C LYS A 212 17.68 -25.03 25.37
N PHE A 213 18.24 -24.12 24.60
CA PHE A 213 19.32 -23.23 25.02
C PHE A 213 18.91 -21.76 25.11
N GLY A 214 17.84 -21.35 24.44
CA GLY A 214 17.38 -19.95 24.42
C GLY A 214 16.66 -19.53 25.71
N GLU A 215 15.95 -20.45 26.37
CA GLU A 215 15.20 -20.13 27.59
C GLU A 215 16.12 -19.84 28.81
N PRO A 216 15.80 -18.80 29.60
CA PRO A 216 16.56 -18.48 30.80
C PRO A 216 16.51 -19.61 31.83
N ALA A 217 17.67 -19.86 32.45
CA ALA A 217 17.79 -20.76 33.58
C ALA A 217 17.33 -20.06 34.88
N ARG A 218 17.21 -20.85 35.96
CA ARG A 218 17.13 -20.29 37.32
C ARG A 218 18.39 -19.53 37.73
N ASP A 219 19.53 -19.86 37.12
CA ASP A 219 20.85 -19.31 37.42
C ASP A 219 21.30 -18.43 36.25
N GLU A 220 21.61 -17.17 36.54
CA GLU A 220 21.99 -16.18 35.53
C GLU A 220 23.24 -16.60 34.76
N GLN A 221 24.26 -17.09 35.44
CA GLN A 221 25.51 -17.51 34.82
C GLN A 221 25.32 -18.71 33.89
N LYS A 222 24.46 -19.65 34.26
CA LYS A 222 24.07 -20.77 33.39
C LYS A 222 23.25 -20.33 32.19
N THR A 223 22.50 -19.23 32.31
CA THR A 223 21.76 -18.63 31.19
C THR A 223 22.73 -18.04 30.19
N ILE A 224 23.66 -17.20 30.67
CA ILE A 224 24.70 -16.58 29.85
C ILE A 224 25.50 -17.65 29.10
N ALA A 225 26.00 -18.67 29.81
CA ALA A 225 26.78 -19.75 29.20
C ALA A 225 26.01 -20.49 28.09
N ARG A 226 24.74 -20.84 28.33
CA ARG A 226 23.90 -21.54 27.34
C ARG A 226 23.60 -20.69 26.12
N GLN A 227 23.21 -19.44 26.33
CA GLN A 227 22.87 -18.54 25.23
C GLN A 227 24.12 -18.17 24.42
N THR A 228 25.29 -17.99 25.05
CA THR A 228 26.56 -17.79 24.34
C THR A 228 26.94 -19.00 23.48
N GLU A 229 26.79 -20.23 23.98
CA GLU A 229 27.02 -21.44 23.18
C GLU A 229 26.02 -21.51 22.00
N LEU A 230 24.74 -21.22 22.26
CA LEU A 230 23.71 -21.15 21.23
C LEU A 230 24.08 -20.16 20.13
N MET A 231 24.50 -18.94 20.47
CA MET A 231 24.90 -17.93 19.46
C MET A 231 26.05 -18.45 18.61
N THR A 232 27.03 -19.10 19.22
CA THR A 232 28.17 -19.69 18.49
C THR A 232 27.71 -20.77 17.51
N VAL A 233 26.83 -21.68 17.94
CA VAL A 233 26.30 -22.74 17.07
C VAL A 233 25.45 -22.16 15.93
N LEU A 234 24.58 -21.19 16.22
CA LEU A 234 23.77 -20.53 15.19
C LEU A 234 24.62 -19.80 14.14
N GLY A 235 25.78 -19.28 14.53
CA GLY A 235 26.76 -18.69 13.60
C GLY A 235 27.22 -19.67 12.52
N GLY A 236 27.29 -20.97 12.83
CA GLY A 236 27.67 -22.02 11.88
C GLY A 236 26.53 -22.54 11.00
N ILE A 237 25.28 -22.13 11.23
CA ILE A 237 24.11 -22.62 10.47
C ILE A 237 23.72 -21.59 9.41
N ASP A 238 23.78 -21.98 8.14
CA ASP A 238 23.34 -21.14 7.02
C ASP A 238 21.82 -21.25 6.82
N ALA A 239 21.07 -20.53 7.65
CA ALA A 239 19.61 -20.51 7.60
C ALA A 239 19.07 -19.14 8.03
N PRO A 240 18.02 -18.60 7.36
CA PRO A 240 17.41 -17.33 7.75
C PRO A 240 17.00 -17.28 9.23
N ALA A 241 16.40 -18.36 9.75
CA ALA A 241 15.99 -18.44 11.15
C ALA A 241 17.17 -18.34 12.13
N ALA A 242 18.36 -18.85 11.77
CA ALA A 242 19.55 -18.74 12.61
C ALA A 242 20.05 -17.28 12.64
N VAL A 243 20.15 -16.64 11.47
CA VAL A 243 20.59 -15.24 11.34
C VAL A 243 19.61 -14.27 12.00
N GLU A 244 18.30 -14.44 11.78
CA GLU A 244 17.25 -13.66 12.45
C GLU A 244 17.37 -13.76 13.99
N THR A 245 17.65 -14.96 14.50
CA THR A 245 17.84 -15.15 15.95
C THR A 245 19.12 -14.49 16.46
N LEU A 246 20.23 -14.58 15.71
CA LEU A 246 21.46 -13.85 16.06
C LEU A 246 21.21 -12.35 16.14
N ALA A 247 20.52 -11.77 15.13
CA ALA A 247 20.15 -10.35 15.12
C ALA A 247 19.27 -9.98 16.31
N GLN A 248 18.27 -10.80 16.62
CA GLN A 248 17.40 -10.58 17.77
C GLN A 248 18.20 -10.59 19.09
N PHE A 249 19.07 -11.58 19.32
CA PHE A 249 19.84 -11.66 20.56
C PHE A 249 20.92 -10.59 20.65
N ALA A 250 21.53 -10.19 19.53
CA ALA A 250 22.47 -9.07 19.45
C ALA A 250 21.81 -7.77 19.91
N VAL A 251 20.55 -7.55 19.50
CA VAL A 251 19.78 -6.36 19.91
C VAL A 251 19.21 -6.52 21.30
N GLU A 252 18.44 -7.57 21.61
CA GLU A 252 17.48 -7.61 22.72
C GLU A 252 18.03 -8.22 24.01
N SER A 253 19.01 -9.13 23.95
CA SER A 253 19.47 -9.87 25.13
C SER A 253 19.88 -8.94 26.28
N PRO A 254 19.42 -9.16 27.53
CA PRO A 254 19.85 -8.35 28.66
C PRO A 254 21.34 -8.54 28.97
N TYR A 255 21.92 -9.68 28.55
CA TYR A 255 23.29 -10.06 28.86
C TYR A 255 24.27 -9.58 27.80
N GLN A 256 25.20 -8.71 28.20
CA GLN A 256 26.19 -8.10 27.31
C GLN A 256 27.05 -9.14 26.57
N GLN A 257 27.47 -10.21 27.27
CA GLN A 257 28.28 -11.27 26.65
C GLN A 257 27.54 -11.99 25.53
N VAL A 258 26.24 -12.26 25.71
CA VAL A 258 25.41 -12.90 24.69
C VAL A 258 25.24 -11.98 23.49
N ARG A 259 25.00 -10.68 23.72
CA ARG A 259 24.90 -9.68 22.64
C ARG A 259 26.15 -9.64 21.78
N TYR A 260 27.33 -9.52 22.40
CA TYR A 260 28.58 -9.45 21.65
C TYR A 260 28.93 -10.75 20.93
N THR A 261 28.59 -11.91 21.50
CA THR A 261 28.78 -13.19 20.81
C THR A 261 27.90 -13.25 19.57
N ALA A 262 26.62 -12.86 19.68
CA ALA A 262 25.70 -12.82 18.54
C ALA A 262 26.17 -11.83 17.46
N LEU A 263 26.60 -10.64 17.87
CA LEU A 263 27.15 -9.61 16.99
C LEU A 263 28.39 -10.08 16.21
N ASP A 264 29.31 -10.76 16.90
CA ASP A 264 30.52 -11.31 16.28
C ASP A 264 30.17 -12.31 15.16
N GLN A 265 29.18 -13.16 15.39
CA GLN A 265 28.73 -14.11 14.36
C GLN A 265 28.07 -13.39 13.17
N LEU A 266 27.30 -12.31 13.41
CA LEU A 266 26.63 -11.54 12.35
C LEU A 266 27.60 -10.84 11.40
N ARG A 267 28.78 -10.41 11.88
CA ARG A 267 29.78 -9.72 11.03
C ARG A 267 30.23 -10.53 9.82
N SER A 268 30.12 -11.86 9.89
CA SER A 268 30.45 -12.77 8.79
C SER A 268 29.28 -13.07 7.85
N LYS A 269 28.07 -12.59 8.16
CA LYS A 269 26.84 -12.87 7.40
C LYS A 269 26.56 -11.74 6.40
N PRO A 270 25.96 -12.06 5.24
CA PRO A 270 25.56 -11.02 4.27
C PRO A 270 24.53 -10.07 4.89
N LEU A 271 24.73 -8.76 4.76
CA LEU A 271 23.94 -7.71 5.41
C LEU A 271 22.43 -7.85 5.11
N GLU A 272 22.09 -8.24 3.89
CA GLU A 272 20.72 -8.41 3.41
C GLU A 272 19.90 -9.46 4.13
N THR A 273 20.57 -10.39 4.80
CA THR A 273 19.90 -11.48 5.51
C THR A 273 19.32 -11.02 6.85
N TYR A 274 19.73 -9.86 7.40
CA TYR A 274 19.29 -9.40 8.72
C TYR A 274 19.19 -7.89 8.94
N VAL A 275 19.88 -7.05 8.17
CA VAL A 275 19.75 -5.58 8.27
C VAL A 275 18.30 -5.13 8.09
N PRO A 276 17.52 -5.65 7.12
CA PRO A 276 16.10 -5.34 7.03
C PRO A 276 15.33 -5.61 8.34
N ALA A 277 15.62 -6.72 9.04
CA ALA A 277 14.97 -7.09 10.30
C ALA A 277 15.29 -6.08 11.40
N LEU A 278 16.55 -5.66 11.48
CA LEU A 278 17.00 -4.61 12.39
C LEU A 278 16.30 -3.27 12.11
N LEU A 279 16.24 -2.85 10.84
CA LEU A 279 15.60 -1.59 10.44
C LEU A 279 14.09 -1.58 10.70
N ALA A 280 13.43 -2.72 10.56
CA ALA A 280 12.00 -2.86 10.88
C ALA A 280 11.73 -2.79 12.39
N GLY A 281 12.73 -3.05 13.23
CA GLY A 281 12.68 -2.83 14.67
C GLY A 281 12.85 -1.36 15.07
N MET A 282 13.27 -0.49 14.15
CA MET A 282 13.39 0.94 14.43
C MET A 282 12.05 1.66 14.22
N ALA A 283 11.73 2.61 15.09
CA ALA A 283 10.51 3.41 14.97
C ALA A 283 10.72 4.87 15.40
N MET A 284 10.00 5.78 14.76
CA MET A 284 9.95 7.18 15.19
C MET A 284 9.16 7.29 16.51
N PRO A 285 9.55 8.19 17.44
CA PRO A 285 8.70 8.52 18.57
C PRO A 285 7.32 9.01 18.10
N ILE A 286 6.27 8.66 18.83
CA ILE A 286 4.91 9.13 18.56
C ILE A 286 4.73 10.54 19.13
N GLU A 287 4.30 11.48 18.30
CA GLU A 287 3.88 12.81 18.73
C GLU A 287 2.38 12.78 19.07
N ALA A 288 1.98 13.49 20.13
CA ALA A 288 0.57 13.57 20.50
C ALA A 288 0.19 14.99 20.90
N SER A 289 -1.00 15.41 20.45
CA SER A 289 -1.63 16.65 20.90
C SER A 289 -2.99 16.34 21.52
N VAL A 290 -3.30 17.02 22.63
CA VAL A 290 -4.58 16.87 23.33
C VAL A 290 -5.20 18.24 23.54
N SER A 291 -6.46 18.40 23.12
CA SER A 291 -7.25 19.61 23.39
C SER A 291 -8.52 19.26 24.15
N ILE A 292 -8.86 20.07 25.17
CA ILE A 292 -10.08 19.91 25.97
C ILE A 292 -10.86 21.21 25.91
N ASN A 293 -12.01 21.17 25.24
CA ASN A 293 -12.84 22.34 24.96
C ASN A 293 -14.26 22.16 25.51
N ASN A 294 -14.88 23.26 25.95
CA ASN A 294 -16.28 23.26 26.34
C ASN A 294 -17.16 23.46 25.10
N SER A 295 -18.23 22.69 24.97
CA SER A 295 -19.24 22.84 23.92
C SER A 295 -20.63 22.71 24.52
N GLY A 296 -21.26 23.85 24.84
CA GLY A 296 -22.58 23.89 25.48
C GLY A 296 -22.63 23.12 26.80
N ASN A 297 -23.43 22.05 26.87
CA ASN A 297 -23.56 21.16 28.03
C ASN A 297 -22.58 19.97 28.00
N ARG A 298 -21.55 20.00 27.15
CA ARG A 298 -20.53 18.96 27.00
C ARG A 298 -19.13 19.52 27.22
N VAL A 299 -18.24 18.66 27.70
CA VAL A 299 -16.79 18.85 27.60
C VAL A 299 -16.28 17.85 26.58
N VAL A 300 -15.52 18.33 25.60
CA VAL A 300 -14.99 17.54 24.47
C VAL A 300 -13.48 17.44 24.63
N SER A 301 -12.95 16.23 24.64
CA SER A 301 -11.51 15.98 24.54
C SER A 301 -11.19 15.41 23.15
N SER A 302 -10.25 16.05 22.45
CA SER A 302 -9.73 15.58 21.17
C SER A 302 -8.28 15.15 21.36
N TYR A 303 -7.97 13.95 20.89
CA TYR A 303 -6.63 13.36 20.87
C TYR A 303 -6.20 13.23 19.41
N SER A 304 -5.01 13.71 19.08
CA SER A 304 -4.39 13.51 17.77
C SER A 304 -3.01 12.89 18.01
N TYR A 305 -2.74 11.78 17.35
CA TYR A 305 -1.45 11.07 17.42
C TYR A 305 -0.83 11.07 16.03
N SER A 306 0.46 11.41 15.92
CA SER A 306 1.22 11.30 14.68
C SER A 306 2.52 10.51 14.86
N GLN A 307 2.87 9.75 13.83
CA GLN A 307 4.14 9.02 13.76
C GLN A 307 4.58 8.90 12.30
N GLU A 308 5.80 9.36 12.00
CA GLU A 308 6.41 9.19 10.68
C GLU A 308 6.88 7.74 10.51
N LYS A 309 6.49 7.11 9.40
CA LYS A 309 6.89 5.75 9.03
C LYS A 309 7.96 5.75 7.94
N PRO A 310 8.64 4.61 7.69
CA PRO A 310 9.50 4.48 6.51
C PRO A 310 8.72 4.89 5.24
N GLY A 311 9.27 5.79 4.43
CA GLY A 311 8.59 6.31 3.24
C GLY A 311 7.79 7.62 3.42
N GLY A 312 7.81 8.21 4.62
CA GLY A 312 7.38 9.61 4.83
C GLY A 312 5.89 9.83 5.06
N LYS A 313 5.06 8.78 5.09
CA LYS A 313 3.64 8.92 5.46
C LYS A 313 3.46 8.99 6.98
N GLU A 314 2.82 10.07 7.42
CA GLU A 314 2.40 10.33 8.79
C GLU A 314 1.11 9.55 9.07
N TYR A 315 1.14 8.64 10.05
CA TYR A 315 -0.10 8.03 10.56
C TYR A 315 -0.73 9.01 11.53
N THR A 316 -1.83 9.67 11.15
CA THR A 316 -2.61 10.54 12.06
C THR A 316 -3.88 9.83 12.53
N GLU A 317 -4.01 9.56 13.83
CA GLU A 317 -5.28 9.08 14.42
C GLU A 317 -5.92 10.19 15.25
N ASP A 318 -7.08 10.66 14.80
CA ASP A 318 -7.88 11.66 15.50
C ASP A 318 -9.07 11.02 16.23
N ARG A 319 -9.10 11.15 17.55
CA ARG A 319 -10.16 10.60 18.40
C ARG A 319 -10.81 11.68 19.24
N GLN A 320 -12.14 11.78 19.16
CA GLN A 320 -12.95 12.68 19.99
C GLN A 320 -13.76 11.90 21.03
N GLU A 321 -13.74 12.36 22.28
CA GLU A 321 -14.58 11.85 23.35
C GLU A 321 -15.45 12.98 23.94
N TYR A 322 -16.73 12.66 24.18
CA TYR A 322 -17.72 13.61 24.69
C TYR A 322 -18.14 13.23 26.11
N GLN A 323 -18.05 14.17 27.05
CA GLN A 323 -18.63 14.04 28.38
C GLN A 323 -19.78 15.03 28.57
N THR A 324 -21.01 14.51 28.69
CA THR A 324 -22.19 15.33 28.98
C THR A 324 -22.21 15.68 30.47
N VAL A 325 -22.26 16.98 30.79
CA VAL A 325 -22.20 17.48 32.19
C VAL A 325 -23.54 17.98 32.72
N SER A 326 -24.56 18.15 31.87
CA SER A 326 -25.94 18.45 32.30
C SER A 326 -27.01 17.96 31.31
N ASN A 327 -28.20 17.64 31.85
CA ASN A 327 -29.38 17.16 31.10
C ASN A 327 -30.03 18.32 30.30
N PRO A 328 -30.53 18.15 29.06
CA PRO A 328 -31.09 19.25 28.25
C PRO A 328 -32.28 20.00 28.87
N ARG A 329 -32.84 19.49 29.97
CA ARG A 329 -33.95 20.09 30.72
C ARG A 329 -33.56 21.17 31.75
N TYR A 330 -32.31 21.64 31.78
CA TYR A 330 -31.94 22.83 32.58
C TYR A 330 -32.72 24.05 32.07
N ARG A 331 -33.91 24.28 32.62
CA ARG A 331 -34.80 25.40 32.29
C ARG A 331 -34.09 26.71 32.63
N GLN A 332 -33.77 27.46 31.58
CA GLN A 332 -33.23 28.81 31.60
C GLN A 332 -34.17 29.74 32.39
N ARG A 333 -33.79 30.12 33.62
CA ARG A 333 -34.39 31.27 34.31
C ARG A 333 -33.65 32.52 33.84
N ALA A 334 -34.24 33.24 32.88
CA ALA A 334 -33.74 34.54 32.45
C ALA A 334 -33.96 35.58 33.57
N VAL A 335 -32.89 36.24 34.01
CA VAL A 335 -32.94 37.37 34.95
C VAL A 335 -32.60 38.63 34.14
N PRO A 336 -33.52 39.62 34.00
CA PRO A 336 -33.21 40.87 33.31
C PRO A 336 -32.32 41.76 34.18
N LEU A 337 -31.17 42.20 33.64
CA LEU A 337 -30.41 43.35 34.14
C LEU A 337 -30.93 44.61 33.42
N TYR A 338 -30.93 45.81 34.05
CA TYR A 338 -30.37 47.05 33.47
C TYR A 338 -30.53 48.29 34.37
N ARG A 339 -29.71 49.31 34.08
CA ARG A 339 -29.19 50.38 34.96
C ARG A 339 -29.72 51.76 34.54
N ARG A 340 -30.21 52.53 35.53
CA ARG A 340 -30.38 54.00 35.65
C ARG A 340 -31.21 54.76 34.58
N GLY A 341 -32.46 55.08 34.94
CA GLY A 341 -33.25 56.18 34.36
C GLY A 341 -34.76 55.89 34.28
N GLY A 342 -35.54 56.24 35.32
CA GLY A 342 -37.01 56.37 35.29
C GLY A 342 -37.83 55.08 35.02
N TYR A 343 -38.23 54.37 36.08
CA TYR A 343 -38.97 53.11 36.00
C TYR A 343 -40.47 53.32 35.69
N VAL A 344 -41.00 52.55 34.73
CA VAL A 344 -42.45 52.34 34.57
C VAL A 344 -42.68 50.85 34.20
N ALA A 345 -43.25 50.06 35.11
CA ALA A 345 -43.47 48.62 34.93
C ALA A 345 -44.87 48.29 34.39
N PRO A 346 -45.06 47.33 33.48
CA PRO A 346 -46.39 46.95 33.02
C PRO A 346 -47.25 46.41 34.17
N ARG A 347 -48.43 47.02 34.38
CA ARG A 347 -49.43 46.62 35.39
C ARG A 347 -50.22 45.39 34.94
N THR A 348 -50.46 45.26 33.64
CA THR A 348 -51.27 44.19 33.06
C THR A 348 -50.79 43.92 31.63
N ILE A 349 -50.62 42.65 31.29
CA ILE A 349 -50.22 42.20 29.95
C ILE A 349 -51.28 41.22 29.44
N LYS A 350 -51.81 41.47 28.24
CA LYS A 350 -52.64 40.52 27.50
C LYS A 350 -51.96 40.23 26.16
N GLY A 351 -52.02 38.98 25.69
CA GLY A 351 -51.35 38.60 24.45
C GLY A 351 -52.08 37.51 23.68
N SER A 352 -52.12 37.65 22.36
CA SER A 352 -52.57 36.62 21.42
C SER A 352 -51.37 36.14 20.58
N THR A 353 -51.39 34.88 20.18
CA THR A 353 -50.28 34.24 19.45
C THR A 353 -50.79 33.79 18.10
N SER A 354 -50.11 34.16 17.03
CA SER A 354 -50.43 33.73 15.66
C SER A 354 -49.21 33.07 15.05
N LYS A 355 -49.32 31.81 14.64
CA LYS A 355 -48.27 31.14 13.88
C LYS A 355 -48.35 31.58 12.42
N VAL A 356 -47.24 32.08 11.87
CA VAL A 356 -47.12 32.34 10.44
C VAL A 356 -46.68 31.03 9.77
N PRO A 357 -47.37 30.54 8.72
CA PRO A 357 -47.01 29.29 8.05
C PRO A 357 -45.59 29.31 7.46
N ILE A 358 -44.92 28.17 7.50
CA ILE A 358 -43.57 27.95 6.95
C ILE A 358 -43.66 27.93 5.42
N ASN A 359 -42.87 28.76 4.73
CA ASN A 359 -42.75 28.71 3.27
C ASN A 359 -41.84 27.52 2.88
N PRO A 360 -42.26 26.56 2.04
CA PRO A 360 -41.60 25.24 1.92
C PRO A 360 -40.17 25.24 1.34
N GLY A 361 -39.68 26.36 0.81
CA GLY A 361 -38.37 26.43 0.16
C GLY A 361 -37.18 26.77 1.06
N HIS A 362 -37.41 27.25 2.29
CA HIS A 362 -36.34 27.60 3.24
C HIS A 362 -36.79 27.22 4.65
N GLY A 363 -36.09 26.31 5.32
CA GLY A 363 -36.42 25.76 6.66
C GLY A 363 -36.31 26.75 7.83
N ARG A 364 -36.87 27.96 7.70
CA ARG A 364 -36.88 29.03 8.70
C ARG A 364 -38.30 29.53 8.91
N GLY A 365 -38.94 29.11 10.00
CA GLY A 365 -40.26 29.61 10.44
C GLY A 365 -40.14 30.63 11.57
N TRP A 366 -41.01 31.64 11.58
CA TRP A 366 -41.11 32.62 12.67
C TRP A 366 -42.44 32.44 13.40
N VAL A 367 -42.39 32.47 14.73
CA VAL A 367 -43.59 32.61 15.56
C VAL A 367 -43.63 34.04 16.07
N GLU A 368 -44.68 34.77 15.70
CA GLU A 368 -44.93 36.13 16.17
C GLU A 368 -45.96 36.12 17.29
N ARG A 369 -45.67 36.86 18.36
CA ARG A 369 -46.62 37.08 19.45
C ARG A 369 -46.74 38.57 19.70
N ARG A 370 -47.93 39.12 19.44
CA ARG A 370 -48.26 40.49 19.82
C ARG A 370 -48.73 40.51 21.27
N ILE A 371 -48.10 41.37 22.04
CA ILE A 371 -48.51 41.68 23.41
C ILE A 371 -48.90 43.15 23.47
N SER A 372 -49.96 43.44 24.20
CA SER A 372 -50.34 44.79 24.55
C SER A 372 -50.69 44.86 26.04
N GLY A 373 -50.50 46.03 26.62
CA GLY A 373 -50.70 46.23 28.04
C GLY A 373 -50.68 47.69 28.43
N ILE A 374 -50.83 47.93 29.72
CA ILE A 374 -50.73 49.27 30.31
C ILE A 374 -49.54 49.31 31.25
N CYS A 375 -48.67 50.29 31.04
CA CYS A 375 -47.53 50.61 31.89
C CYS A 375 -48.00 51.14 33.26
N SER A 376 -47.16 51.10 34.30
CA SER A 376 -47.54 51.48 35.67
C SER A 376 -47.88 52.97 35.80
N ASP A 377 -47.50 53.79 34.82
CA ASP A 377 -47.85 55.21 34.71
C ASP A 377 -49.14 55.46 33.89
N GLY A 378 -49.83 54.39 33.49
CA GLY A 378 -51.11 54.47 32.78
C GLY A 378 -51.00 54.53 31.25
N ARG A 379 -49.80 54.58 30.66
CA ARG A 379 -49.65 54.61 29.21
C ARG A 379 -49.82 53.21 28.58
N PRO A 380 -50.59 53.06 27.49
CA PRO A 380 -50.68 51.79 26.78
C PRO A 380 -49.39 51.53 25.98
N PHE A 381 -49.00 50.26 25.88
CA PHE A 381 -47.91 49.82 24.99
C PHE A 381 -48.35 48.62 24.15
N THR A 382 -47.74 48.48 22.99
CA THR A 382 -47.87 47.30 22.13
C THR A 382 -46.48 46.87 21.69
N ALA A 383 -46.17 45.57 21.79
CA ALA A 383 -44.89 45.01 21.36
C ALA A 383 -45.13 43.73 20.55
N THR A 384 -44.30 43.51 19.54
CA THR A 384 -44.31 42.26 18.77
C THR A 384 -43.04 41.47 19.10
N LEU A 385 -43.21 40.31 19.73
CA LEU A 385 -42.13 39.37 19.99
C LEU A 385 -42.00 38.42 18.80
N ARG A 386 -40.82 38.36 18.20
CA ARG A 386 -40.51 37.43 17.12
C ARG A 386 -39.55 36.36 17.61
N ARG A 387 -39.91 35.09 17.43
CA ARG A 387 -39.02 33.95 17.71
C ARG A 387 -38.76 33.17 16.42
N GLN A 388 -37.49 32.97 16.09
CA GLN A 388 -37.08 32.06 15.02
C GLN A 388 -37.06 30.64 15.57
N GLU A 389 -37.73 29.71 14.90
CA GLU A 389 -37.61 28.28 15.20
C GLU A 389 -36.70 27.61 14.16
N TYR A 390 -35.58 27.05 14.61
CA TYR A 390 -34.71 26.16 13.83
C TYR A 390 -35.02 24.71 14.19
N GLY A 391 -34.91 23.81 13.20
CA GLY A 391 -35.01 22.36 13.40
C GLY A 391 -34.09 21.84 14.52
N ALA A 392 -34.43 20.68 15.07
CA ALA A 392 -34.20 20.21 16.44
C ALA A 392 -32.78 20.20 17.06
N GLU A 393 -31.74 20.79 16.45
CA GLU A 393 -30.36 20.70 16.96
C GLU A 393 -29.60 22.04 17.12
N TYR A 394 -30.18 23.19 16.80
CA TYR A 394 -29.50 24.48 17.03
C TYR A 394 -30.49 25.56 17.53
N LEU A 395 -30.34 26.00 18.79
CA LEU A 395 -30.99 27.22 19.29
C LEU A 395 -29.96 28.35 19.32
N LYS A 396 -30.03 29.28 18.36
CA LYS A 396 -29.36 30.58 18.42
C LYS A 396 -30.39 31.71 18.35
N GLU A 397 -30.31 32.59 19.34
CA GLU A 397 -30.84 33.97 19.42
C GLU A 397 -32.35 34.23 19.23
N VAL A 398 -32.98 34.81 20.26
CA VAL A 398 -34.21 35.60 20.12
C VAL A 398 -33.76 37.02 19.74
N THR A 399 -34.08 37.45 18.53
CA THR A 399 -33.88 38.84 18.10
C THR A 399 -34.76 39.77 18.94
N THR A 400 -34.17 40.89 19.35
CA THR A 400 -34.74 41.91 20.23
C THR A 400 -36.12 42.38 19.77
N PRO A 401 -37.12 42.53 20.67
CA PRO A 401 -38.39 43.14 20.29
C PRO A 401 -38.17 44.63 20.01
N ASP A 402 -38.53 45.07 18.81
CA ASP A 402 -38.74 46.49 18.53
C ASP A 402 -39.99 46.94 19.31
N VAL A 403 -39.77 47.68 20.39
CA VAL A 403 -40.83 48.30 21.19
C VAL A 403 -40.78 49.80 20.95
N GLU A 404 -41.67 50.31 20.10
CA GLU A 404 -41.88 51.75 19.95
C GLU A 404 -42.70 52.26 21.13
N VAL A 405 -42.06 53.05 22.01
CA VAL A 405 -42.76 53.83 23.02
C VAL A 405 -42.79 55.29 22.54
N PRO A 406 -43.97 55.93 22.39
CA PRO A 406 -44.05 57.34 22.00
C PRO A 406 -43.34 58.21 23.05
N GLY A 407 -42.24 58.87 22.67
CA GLY A 407 -41.42 59.70 23.56
C GLY A 407 -39.90 59.51 23.51
N GLY A 408 -39.36 58.76 22.54
CA GLY A 408 -37.93 58.82 22.19
C GLY A 408 -36.96 57.97 23.03
N TYR A 409 -37.43 56.90 23.67
CA TYR A 409 -36.57 55.95 24.39
C TYR A 409 -36.56 54.59 23.68
N SER A 410 -35.41 54.18 23.15
CA SER A 410 -35.19 52.81 22.65
C SER A 410 -34.66 51.93 23.79
N ALA A 411 -35.36 50.83 24.07
CA ALA A 411 -34.89 49.82 25.02
C ALA A 411 -34.17 48.71 24.25
N ASN A 412 -32.85 48.73 24.24
CA ASN A 412 -32.04 47.64 23.71
C ASN A 412 -32.10 46.44 24.68
N PHE A 413 -32.82 45.37 24.30
CA PHE A 413 -32.72 44.07 24.97
C PHE A 413 -31.39 43.41 24.58
N ALA A 414 -30.28 43.81 25.19
CA ALA A 414 -28.99 43.20 24.90
C ALA A 414 -29.03 41.67 25.12
N GLY A 415 -28.37 40.96 24.19
CA GLY A 415 -28.45 39.50 24.01
C GLY A 415 -28.27 38.65 25.27
N TYR A 416 -28.81 37.44 25.17
CA TYR A 416 -28.68 36.40 26.19
C TYR A 416 -27.20 36.10 26.44
N LYS A 417 -26.59 36.72 27.44
CA LYS A 417 -25.45 36.11 28.09
C LYS A 417 -25.97 34.81 28.70
N TYR A 418 -25.35 33.68 28.34
CA TYR A 418 -25.42 32.49 29.16
C TYR A 418 -25.08 32.96 30.58
N ALA A 419 -26.09 33.03 31.45
CA ALA A 419 -25.81 33.22 32.86
C ALA A 419 -24.90 32.06 33.21
N GLU A 420 -23.66 32.36 33.62
CA GLU A 420 -22.75 31.39 34.20
C GLU A 420 -23.49 30.78 35.38
N ASP A 421 -24.21 29.68 35.15
CA ASP A 421 -24.80 28.89 36.22
C ASP A 421 -23.60 28.33 36.96
N PRO A 422 -23.32 28.78 38.21
CA PRO A 422 -22.14 28.34 38.94
C PRO A 422 -22.13 26.82 39.10
N ALA A 423 -23.31 26.18 39.10
CA ALA A 423 -23.42 24.72 39.15
C ALA A 423 -23.04 24.05 37.82
N LEU A 424 -23.35 24.63 36.66
CA LEU A 424 -22.90 24.12 35.36
C LEU A 424 -21.41 24.36 35.17
N ALA A 425 -20.92 25.55 35.52
CA ALA A 425 -19.50 25.88 35.47
C ALA A 425 -18.68 24.94 36.37
N ALA A 426 -19.14 24.67 37.59
CA ALA A 426 -18.50 23.71 38.50
C ALA A 426 -18.51 22.28 37.93
N LYS A 427 -19.60 21.84 37.29
CA LYS A 427 -19.67 20.51 36.65
C LYS A 427 -18.75 20.41 35.43
N GLN A 428 -18.67 21.46 34.60
CA GLN A 428 -17.72 21.55 33.49
C GLN A 428 -16.28 21.54 33.99
N GLN A 429 -15.98 22.29 35.05
CA GLN A 429 -14.64 22.33 35.65
C GLN A 429 -14.24 20.97 36.24
N ALA A 430 -15.14 20.28 36.93
CA ALA A 430 -14.89 18.93 37.44
C ALA A 430 -14.70 17.90 36.31
N ALA A 431 -15.48 17.98 35.24
CA ALA A 431 -15.31 17.13 34.05
C ALA A 431 -13.98 17.40 33.34
N ARG A 432 -13.63 18.68 33.16
CA ARG A 432 -12.35 19.10 32.61
C ARG A 432 -11.18 18.61 33.46
N GLY A 433 -11.25 18.71 34.79
CA GLY A 433 -10.23 18.19 35.69
C GLY A 433 -10.02 16.67 35.55
N ARG A 434 -11.11 15.89 35.42
CA ARG A 434 -11.01 14.44 35.15
C ARG A 434 -10.37 14.13 33.80
N LEU A 435 -10.79 14.84 32.75
CA LEU A 435 -10.23 14.67 31.40
C LEU A 435 -8.75 15.11 31.33
N GLN A 436 -8.37 16.18 32.04
CA GLN A 436 -6.97 16.60 32.19
C GLN A 436 -6.15 15.53 32.91
N GLN A 437 -6.65 14.93 33.97
CA GLN A 437 -5.96 13.84 34.66
C GLN A 437 -5.82 12.60 33.76
N LYS A 438 -6.85 12.28 32.97
CA LYS A 438 -6.80 11.18 31.98
C LYS A 438 -5.76 11.48 30.88
N ALA A 439 -5.76 12.69 30.33
CA ALA A 439 -4.81 13.14 29.32
C ALA A 439 -3.36 13.11 29.85
N PHE A 440 -3.14 13.57 31.08
CA PHE A 440 -1.83 13.52 31.73
C PHE A 440 -1.31 12.08 31.87
N ARG A 441 -2.17 11.14 32.31
CA ARG A 441 -1.79 9.72 32.38
C ARG A 441 -1.48 9.12 31.00
N ALA A 442 -2.26 9.48 29.98
CA ALA A 442 -2.03 9.02 28.61
C ALA A 442 -0.70 9.56 28.06
N GLN A 443 -0.38 10.83 28.35
CA GLN A 443 0.88 11.44 27.96
C GLN A 443 2.08 10.78 28.68
N GLN A 444 1.98 10.50 29.98
CA GLN A 444 3.05 9.79 30.69
C GLN A 444 3.30 8.39 30.12
N ALA A 445 2.24 7.64 29.79
CA ALA A 445 2.38 6.34 29.15
C ALA A 445 3.01 6.44 27.76
N LEU A 446 2.67 7.48 26.98
CA LEU A 446 3.28 7.75 25.68
C LEU A 446 4.77 8.10 25.79
N GLU A 447 5.13 8.95 26.77
CA GLU A 447 6.52 9.32 27.03
C GLU A 447 7.36 8.11 27.51
N GLU A 448 6.76 7.19 28.27
CA GLU A 448 7.40 5.92 28.62
C GLU A 448 7.59 5.01 27.40
N HIS A 449 6.57 4.91 26.53
CA HIS A 449 6.66 4.19 25.27
C HIS A 449 7.76 4.78 24.36
N ASN A 450 7.77 6.09 24.14
CA ASN A 450 8.77 6.76 23.31
C ASN A 450 10.18 6.60 23.87
N ARG A 451 10.36 6.64 25.21
CA ARG A 451 11.66 6.34 25.83
C ARG A 451 12.12 4.91 25.55
N ALA A 452 11.22 3.93 25.63
CA ALA A 452 11.54 2.55 25.26
C ALA A 452 11.90 2.42 23.78
N THR A 453 11.17 3.11 22.89
CA THR A 453 11.46 3.16 21.44
C THR A 453 12.83 3.76 21.15
N VAL A 454 13.18 4.89 21.76
CA VAL A 454 14.50 5.52 21.60
C VAL A 454 15.61 4.60 22.09
N PHE A 455 15.45 3.98 23.26
CA PHE A 455 16.41 3.02 23.78
C PHE A 455 16.61 1.81 22.86
N GLN A 456 15.53 1.29 22.27
CA GLN A 456 15.60 0.22 21.29
C GLN A 456 16.32 0.67 20.01
N ASN A 457 16.02 1.86 19.50
CA ASN A 457 16.71 2.44 18.34
C ASN A 457 18.21 2.59 18.58
N GLU A 458 18.64 3.02 19.78
CA GLU A 458 20.05 3.12 20.14
C GLU A 458 20.75 1.75 20.11
N ARG A 459 20.11 0.70 20.63
CA ARG A 459 20.64 -0.67 20.59
C ARG A 459 20.76 -1.18 19.16
N ILE A 460 19.73 -0.95 18.34
CA ILE A 460 19.74 -1.35 16.93
C ILE A 460 20.83 -0.60 16.16
N ALA A 461 20.91 0.72 16.33
CA ALA A 461 21.91 1.56 15.68
C ALA A 461 23.34 1.14 16.05
N SER A 462 23.58 0.77 17.32
CA SER A 462 24.87 0.22 17.74
C SER A 462 25.23 -1.08 17.01
N VAL A 463 24.28 -2.01 16.88
CA VAL A 463 24.49 -3.26 16.11
C VAL A 463 24.73 -2.94 14.63
N LEU A 464 23.93 -2.07 14.04
CA LEU A 464 24.06 -1.65 12.64
C LEU A 464 25.43 -1.01 12.38
N SER A 465 25.89 -0.09 13.23
CA SER A 465 27.21 0.51 13.09
C SER A 465 28.34 -0.51 13.13
N GLU A 466 28.26 -1.49 14.04
CA GLU A 466 29.30 -2.50 14.20
C GLU A 466 29.37 -3.52 13.05
N VAL A 467 28.25 -3.82 12.40
CA VAL A 467 28.22 -4.77 11.27
C VAL A 467 28.41 -4.11 9.90
N THR A 468 28.08 -2.83 9.77
CA THR A 468 28.20 -2.08 8.50
C THR A 468 29.48 -1.26 8.42
N GLY A 469 30.07 -0.90 9.57
CA GLY A 469 31.16 0.07 9.65
C GLY A 469 30.72 1.54 9.59
N GLU A 470 29.41 1.80 9.47
CA GLU A 470 28.86 3.15 9.33
C GLU A 470 28.64 3.83 10.67
N THR A 471 28.90 5.14 10.74
CA THR A 471 28.69 5.94 11.96
C THR A 471 27.51 6.88 11.79
N LEU A 472 26.30 6.33 11.85
CA LEU A 472 25.04 7.09 11.75
C LEU A 472 24.39 7.28 13.12
N SER A 473 23.55 8.31 13.25
CA SER A 473 22.79 8.52 14.48
C SER A 473 21.76 7.41 14.71
N ALA A 474 21.31 7.23 15.95
CA ALA A 474 20.20 6.33 16.28
C ALA A 474 18.83 6.82 15.76
N PHE A 475 18.81 7.87 14.95
CA PHE A 475 17.62 8.37 14.30
C PHE A 475 17.22 7.44 13.15
N PRO A 476 16.03 6.81 13.17
CA PRO A 476 15.66 5.78 12.19
C PRO A 476 15.82 6.19 10.73
N LYS A 477 15.50 7.44 10.40
CA LYS A 477 15.58 7.98 9.03
C LYS A 477 17.00 7.93 8.45
N SER A 478 18.02 8.14 9.28
CA SER A 478 19.43 8.04 8.86
C SER A 478 19.74 6.65 8.28
N TRP A 479 19.31 5.62 9.00
CA TRP A 479 19.54 4.22 8.62
C TRP A 479 18.62 3.76 7.50
N TRP A 480 17.36 4.20 7.46
CA TRP A 480 16.45 3.89 6.36
C TRP A 480 16.93 4.46 5.03
N ASN A 481 17.42 5.71 5.03
CA ASN A 481 17.98 6.34 3.84
C ASN A 481 19.25 5.61 3.38
N TRP A 482 20.19 5.36 4.30
CA TRP A 482 21.41 4.61 3.98
C TRP A 482 21.12 3.23 3.38
N TRP A 483 20.15 2.49 3.94
CA TRP A 483 19.79 1.18 3.41
C TRP A 483 19.16 1.25 2.01
N SER A 484 18.41 2.32 1.74
CA SER A 484 17.91 2.59 0.38
C SER A 484 19.08 2.77 -0.59
N ASP A 485 20.07 3.58 -0.23
CA ASP A 485 21.26 3.86 -1.05
C ASP A 485 22.14 2.61 -1.24
N TYR A 486 22.30 1.81 -0.18
CA TYR A 486 23.02 0.52 -0.23
C TYR A 486 22.39 -0.43 -1.25
N LEU A 487 21.07 -0.53 -1.27
CA LEU A 487 20.38 -1.41 -2.21
C LEU A 487 20.33 -0.88 -3.63
N ASP A 488 20.38 0.44 -3.80
CA ASP A 488 20.52 1.05 -5.11
C ASP A 488 21.91 0.80 -5.72
N SER A 489 22.95 0.65 -4.90
CA SER A 489 24.30 0.29 -5.32
C SER A 489 24.57 -1.22 -5.41
N HIS A 490 23.67 -2.05 -4.87
CA HIS A 490 23.78 -3.52 -4.87
C HIS A 490 22.49 -4.17 -5.40
N PRO A 491 22.20 -4.08 -6.71
CA PRO A 491 20.93 -4.52 -7.29
C PRO A 491 20.67 -6.03 -7.15
N ASP A 492 21.73 -6.84 -7.08
CA ASP A 492 21.64 -8.31 -6.92
C ASP A 492 21.04 -8.70 -5.57
N VAL A 493 21.28 -7.87 -4.55
CA VAL A 493 20.79 -8.06 -3.18
C VAL A 493 19.29 -7.80 -3.06
N ALA A 494 18.71 -6.97 -3.94
CA ALA A 494 17.27 -6.69 -3.93
C ALA A 494 16.40 -7.94 -4.22
N THR A 495 17.00 -9.04 -4.67
CA THR A 495 16.32 -10.21 -5.24
C THR A 495 16.25 -11.43 -4.30
N VAL A 496 16.91 -11.42 -3.14
CA VAL A 496 16.87 -12.56 -2.19
C VAL A 496 15.80 -12.31 -1.12
N GLY A 497 14.70 -13.06 -1.25
CA GLY A 497 13.49 -12.89 -0.45
C GLY A 497 13.50 -13.59 0.90
N THR A 498 13.24 -12.82 1.95
CA THR A 498 12.52 -13.27 3.15
C THR A 498 11.44 -12.24 3.49
N ARG A 499 10.49 -12.70 4.31
CA ARG A 499 9.17 -12.16 4.73
C ARG A 499 8.98 -10.62 4.82
N GLN A 500 10.05 -9.83 4.84
CA GLN A 500 10.06 -8.38 4.80
C GLN A 500 9.92 -7.75 3.41
N GLN A 501 10.14 -8.50 2.32
CA GLN A 501 9.73 -8.04 0.98
C GLN A 501 8.20 -7.84 0.89
N LEU A 502 7.40 -8.51 1.73
CA LEU A 502 5.97 -8.24 1.86
C LEU A 502 5.70 -6.85 2.47
N ASN A 503 6.51 -6.44 3.47
CA ASN A 503 6.46 -5.08 4.01
C ASN A 503 6.99 -4.06 2.99
N ARG A 504 7.91 -4.45 2.10
CA ARG A 504 8.45 -3.58 1.05
C ARG A 504 7.50 -3.40 -0.13
N ALA A 505 6.74 -4.44 -0.50
CA ALA A 505 5.60 -4.33 -1.41
C ALA A 505 4.51 -3.42 -0.83
N LEU A 506 4.28 -3.46 0.49
CA LEU A 506 3.35 -2.58 1.20
C LEU A 506 3.87 -1.13 1.39
N LEU A 507 5.18 -0.88 1.26
CA LEU A 507 5.80 0.45 1.44
C LEU A 507 6.17 1.17 0.13
N ASN A 508 6.14 0.50 -1.04
CA ASN A 508 6.54 1.09 -2.33
C ASN A 508 5.49 1.02 -3.45
N GLN A 509 4.28 0.49 -3.20
CA GLN A 509 3.20 0.50 -4.20
C GLN A 509 2.56 1.88 -4.41
N GLU A 510 2.89 2.86 -3.58
CA GLU A 510 2.23 4.17 -3.59
C GLU A 510 2.81 5.15 -4.64
N SER A 511 3.89 4.77 -5.35
CA SER A 511 4.62 5.65 -6.29
C SER A 511 4.69 5.15 -7.74
N ARG A 512 3.88 4.17 -8.14
CA ARG A 512 3.81 3.66 -9.53
C ARG A 512 2.50 4.06 -10.19
N GLY A 513 2.59 4.63 -11.39
CA GLY A 513 1.43 4.93 -12.21
C GLY A 513 1.80 5.61 -13.52
N LEU A 514 0.98 5.36 -14.53
CA LEU A 514 1.03 5.97 -15.85
C LEU A 514 -0.02 7.08 -15.91
N ALA A 515 0.31 8.22 -16.51
CA ALA A 515 -0.60 9.35 -16.59
C ALA A 515 -1.86 9.01 -17.38
N ARG A 516 -2.98 9.65 -17.01
CA ARG A 516 -4.20 9.66 -17.81
C ARG A 516 -3.91 9.99 -19.28
N GLY A 517 -4.52 9.26 -20.20
CA GLY A 517 -4.32 9.39 -21.63
C GLY A 517 -3.17 8.54 -22.20
N THR A 518 -2.37 7.88 -21.36
CA THR A 518 -1.33 6.94 -21.82
C THR A 518 -1.96 5.83 -22.64
N TRP A 519 -1.51 5.65 -23.88
CA TRP A 519 -1.97 4.56 -24.75
C TRP A 519 -1.50 3.21 -24.24
N VAL A 520 -2.41 2.24 -24.17
CA VAL A 520 -2.14 0.83 -23.86
C VAL A 520 -2.42 0.01 -25.12
N TRP A 521 -1.51 -0.88 -25.47
CA TRP A 521 -1.65 -1.77 -26.61
C TRP A 521 -2.61 -2.90 -26.25
N THR A 522 -3.79 -2.93 -26.87
CA THR A 522 -4.83 -3.94 -26.60
C THR A 522 -5.09 -4.81 -27.82
N ARG A 523 -5.77 -5.94 -27.61
CA ARG A 523 -6.22 -6.84 -28.69
C ARG A 523 -7.19 -6.18 -29.68
N GLN A 524 -7.68 -4.97 -29.39
CA GLN A 524 -8.56 -4.17 -30.26
C GLN A 524 -7.88 -2.90 -30.80
N GLY A 525 -6.56 -2.80 -30.66
CA GLY A 525 -5.81 -1.57 -30.94
C GLY A 525 -5.56 -0.73 -29.68
N HIS A 526 -5.06 0.48 -29.86
CA HIS A 526 -4.65 1.33 -28.75
C HIS A 526 -5.85 1.89 -27.98
N ARG A 527 -5.76 1.86 -26.65
CA ARG A 527 -6.80 2.39 -25.76
C ARG A 527 -6.16 3.23 -24.65
N PRO A 528 -6.70 4.41 -24.30
CA PRO A 528 -6.12 5.18 -23.21
C PRO A 528 -6.34 4.45 -21.89
N ILE A 529 -5.35 4.50 -20.99
CA ILE A 529 -5.30 3.66 -19.79
C ILE A 529 -6.53 3.81 -18.89
N GLU A 530 -7.10 5.02 -18.78
CA GLU A 530 -8.31 5.26 -17.98
C GLU A 530 -9.59 4.64 -18.57
N LYS A 531 -9.51 4.10 -19.80
CA LYS A 531 -10.60 3.36 -20.44
C LYS A 531 -10.38 1.86 -20.43
N VAL A 532 -9.20 1.37 -20.08
CA VAL A 532 -8.93 -0.06 -19.93
C VAL A 532 -9.72 -0.58 -18.73
N MET A 533 -10.34 -1.76 -18.88
CA MET A 533 -11.17 -2.36 -17.84
C MET A 533 -10.75 -3.82 -17.58
N PRO A 534 -11.03 -4.37 -16.38
CA PRO A 534 -10.86 -5.80 -16.13
C PRO A 534 -11.56 -6.66 -17.19
N GLY A 535 -10.87 -7.65 -17.73
CA GLY A 535 -11.33 -8.46 -18.86
C GLY A 535 -11.00 -7.92 -20.25
N ASP A 536 -10.36 -6.75 -20.36
CA ASP A 536 -9.70 -6.36 -21.61
C ASP A 536 -8.41 -7.16 -21.78
N TYR A 537 -8.00 -7.41 -23.03
CA TYR A 537 -6.75 -8.09 -23.35
C TYR A 537 -5.70 -7.07 -23.76
N VAL A 538 -4.55 -7.04 -23.07
CA VAL A 538 -3.40 -6.19 -23.38
C VAL A 538 -2.28 -7.01 -23.98
N LEU A 539 -1.51 -6.43 -24.90
CA LEU A 539 -0.29 -7.04 -25.39
C LEU A 539 0.71 -7.07 -24.24
N ALA A 540 1.25 -8.24 -23.95
CA ALA A 540 2.18 -8.50 -22.87
C ALA A 540 3.33 -9.36 -23.38
N GLN A 541 4.49 -9.24 -22.75
CA GLN A 541 5.66 -10.05 -23.06
C GLN A 541 6.24 -10.69 -21.82
N GLU A 542 6.47 -11.99 -21.85
CA GLU A 542 7.08 -12.71 -20.73
C GLU A 542 8.60 -12.46 -20.70
N PRO A 543 9.15 -11.84 -19.64
CA PRO A 543 10.57 -11.51 -19.58
C PRO A 543 11.54 -12.70 -19.70
N ARG A 544 11.15 -13.91 -19.30
CA ARG A 544 12.06 -15.08 -19.30
C ARG A 544 12.10 -15.83 -20.61
N THR A 545 10.97 -15.93 -21.31
CA THR A 545 10.85 -16.70 -22.56
C THR A 545 10.83 -15.81 -23.80
N GLY A 546 10.58 -14.51 -23.62
CA GLY A 546 10.36 -13.56 -24.71
C GLY A 546 8.99 -13.69 -25.36
N GLU A 547 8.15 -14.63 -24.90
CA GLU A 547 6.82 -14.91 -25.47
C GLU A 547 5.97 -13.64 -25.48
N LEU A 548 5.47 -13.29 -26.66
CA LEU A 548 4.56 -12.18 -26.87
C LEU A 548 3.13 -12.75 -26.97
N ALA A 549 2.24 -12.32 -26.07
CA ALA A 549 0.87 -12.84 -26.00
C ALA A 549 -0.12 -11.75 -25.56
N PHE A 550 -1.39 -11.94 -25.89
CA PHE A 550 -2.46 -11.14 -25.30
C PHE A 550 -2.87 -11.70 -23.95
N ARG A 551 -2.74 -10.91 -22.88
CA ARG A 551 -3.10 -11.31 -21.50
C ARG A 551 -4.26 -10.48 -20.97
N VAL A 552 -5.09 -11.12 -20.15
CA VAL A 552 -6.26 -10.47 -19.54
C VAL A 552 -5.82 -9.50 -18.46
N VAL A 553 -6.38 -8.30 -18.47
CA VAL A 553 -6.32 -7.37 -17.35
C VAL A 553 -7.18 -7.91 -16.22
N LEU A 554 -6.57 -8.27 -15.11
CA LEU A 554 -7.23 -8.75 -13.91
C LEU A 554 -7.81 -7.61 -13.09
N ALA A 555 -7.10 -6.48 -12.99
CA ALA A 555 -7.57 -5.32 -12.24
C ALA A 555 -6.95 -4.02 -12.79
N VAL A 556 -7.56 -2.89 -12.43
CA VAL A 556 -7.04 -1.54 -12.70
C VAL A 556 -6.98 -0.82 -11.37
N THR A 557 -5.89 -0.09 -11.12
CA THR A 557 -5.79 0.71 -9.89
C THR A 557 -6.80 1.85 -9.88
N ALA A 558 -7.30 2.20 -8.69
CA ALA A 558 -8.12 3.39 -8.54
C ALA A 558 -7.31 4.63 -8.97
N PRO A 559 -7.93 5.62 -9.63
CA PRO A 559 -7.23 6.83 -10.03
C PRO A 559 -6.62 7.52 -8.80
N GLN A 560 -5.35 7.87 -8.89
CA GLN A 560 -4.65 8.65 -7.86
C GLN A 560 -3.94 9.82 -8.51
N GLU A 561 -4.19 11.02 -7.99
CA GLU A 561 -3.43 12.21 -8.35
C GLU A 561 -1.98 12.03 -7.87
N ARG A 562 -1.05 12.01 -8.81
CA ARG A 562 0.38 11.83 -8.54
C ARG A 562 1.22 12.74 -9.40
N THR A 563 2.39 13.07 -8.88
CA THR A 563 3.46 13.71 -9.64
C THR A 563 4.00 12.74 -10.69
N VAL A 564 3.87 13.10 -11.97
CA VAL A 564 4.46 12.35 -13.09
C VAL A 564 5.59 13.15 -13.73
N SER A 565 6.62 12.45 -14.17
CA SER A 565 7.71 12.98 -15.00
C SER A 565 7.36 12.82 -16.47
N LYS A 566 7.83 13.77 -17.27
CA LYS A 566 7.86 13.62 -18.73
C LYS A 566 9.16 12.95 -19.14
N VAL A 567 9.07 11.82 -19.84
CA VAL A 567 10.23 11.17 -20.47
C VAL A 567 10.08 11.36 -21.97
N GLU A 568 11.02 12.08 -22.58
CA GLU A 568 11.09 12.27 -24.02
C GLU A 568 11.92 11.17 -24.69
N PHE A 569 11.45 10.75 -25.86
CA PHE A 569 12.11 9.83 -26.78
C PHE A 569 12.13 10.47 -28.17
N ASP A 570 12.94 9.92 -29.08
CA ASP A 570 13.20 10.49 -30.42
C ASP A 570 11.96 11.12 -31.10
N GLU A 571 10.86 10.38 -31.19
CA GLU A 571 9.59 10.85 -31.79
C GLU A 571 8.36 10.67 -30.88
N SER A 572 8.54 10.42 -29.58
CA SER A 572 7.40 10.20 -28.67
C SER A 572 7.68 10.63 -27.22
N GLU A 573 6.65 10.60 -26.37
CA GLU A 573 6.78 10.92 -24.94
C GLU A 573 5.98 9.94 -24.07
N LEU A 574 6.47 9.70 -22.86
CA LEU A 574 5.76 8.95 -21.82
C LEU A 574 5.65 9.78 -20.55
N HIS A 575 4.43 9.90 -20.03
CA HIS A 575 4.16 10.58 -18.77
C HIS A 575 3.85 9.53 -17.70
N CYS A 576 4.71 9.40 -16.70
CA CYS A 576 4.57 8.40 -15.65
C CYS A 576 5.28 8.82 -14.36
N THR A 577 4.93 8.19 -13.25
CA THR A 577 5.58 8.48 -11.98
C THR A 577 7.05 8.07 -12.02
N PRO A 578 7.95 8.79 -11.30
CA PRO A 578 9.38 8.44 -11.27
C PRO A 578 9.66 7.00 -10.79
N GLY A 579 8.76 6.44 -9.98
CA GLY A 579 8.84 5.07 -9.47
C GLY A 579 8.34 3.98 -10.42
N HIS A 580 7.67 4.34 -11.52
CA HIS A 580 7.20 3.39 -12.53
C HIS A 580 8.39 2.72 -13.24
N VAL A 581 8.20 1.50 -13.72
CA VAL A 581 9.29 0.64 -14.16
C VAL A 581 9.13 0.26 -15.61
N VAL A 582 10.18 0.54 -16.39
CA VAL A 582 10.30 0.26 -17.82
C VAL A 582 11.41 -0.75 -18.05
N TRP A 583 11.38 -1.45 -19.18
CA TRP A 583 12.47 -2.32 -19.59
C TRP A 583 13.56 -1.53 -20.33
N ALA A 584 14.75 -1.43 -19.74
CA ALA A 584 15.92 -0.86 -20.39
C ALA A 584 16.77 -1.95 -21.05
N THR A 585 17.02 -1.81 -22.35
CA THR A 585 17.84 -2.78 -23.09
C THR A 585 19.25 -2.87 -22.51
N GLY A 586 19.74 -4.10 -22.34
CA GLY A 586 21.05 -4.40 -21.74
C GLY A 586 21.09 -4.33 -20.22
N VAL A 587 20.05 -3.81 -19.56
CA VAL A 587 19.99 -3.65 -18.09
C VAL A 587 18.83 -4.45 -17.46
N GLY A 588 17.67 -4.50 -18.11
CA GLY A 588 16.45 -5.10 -17.60
C GLY A 588 15.51 -4.07 -16.96
N TRP A 589 14.77 -4.48 -15.93
CA TRP A 589 13.80 -3.61 -15.26
C TRP A 589 14.45 -2.41 -14.55
N GLN A 590 14.09 -1.19 -14.94
CA GLN A 590 14.63 0.03 -14.34
C GLN A 590 13.53 1.06 -14.06
N ARG A 591 13.64 1.76 -12.93
CA ARG A 591 12.76 2.87 -12.60
C ARG A 591 13.01 4.04 -13.54
N VAL A 592 11.94 4.74 -13.90
CA VAL A 592 12.00 5.96 -14.72
C VAL A 592 12.95 6.99 -14.13
N SER A 593 12.96 7.17 -12.80
CA SER A 593 13.86 8.10 -12.11
C SER A 593 15.36 7.77 -12.25
N LYS A 594 15.70 6.56 -12.71
CA LYS A 594 17.08 6.10 -12.89
C LYS A 594 17.52 6.06 -14.35
N LEU A 595 16.65 6.42 -15.28
CA LEU A 595 17.00 6.46 -16.71
C LEU A 595 18.00 7.58 -16.99
N THR A 596 18.93 7.31 -17.90
CA THR A 596 19.92 8.30 -18.35
C THR A 596 19.73 8.59 -19.83
N ALA A 597 19.97 9.84 -20.24
CA ALA A 597 19.96 10.22 -21.65
C ALA A 597 20.87 9.31 -22.50
N GLY A 598 20.39 8.90 -23.66
CA GLY A 598 21.05 7.97 -24.58
C GLY A 598 20.78 6.48 -24.31
N GLN A 599 20.14 6.14 -23.19
CA GLN A 599 19.80 4.75 -22.87
C GLN A 599 18.68 4.23 -23.78
N MET A 600 18.75 2.96 -24.21
CA MET A 600 17.73 2.33 -25.05
C MET A 600 16.69 1.61 -24.18
N LEU A 601 15.41 1.82 -24.50
CA LEU A 601 14.29 1.10 -23.90
C LEU A 601 13.71 0.09 -24.88
N HIS A 602 13.28 -1.05 -24.35
CA HIS A 602 12.67 -2.09 -25.16
C HIS A 602 11.22 -1.75 -25.52
N GLY A 603 10.92 -1.78 -26.81
CA GLY A 603 9.60 -1.53 -27.35
C GLY A 603 9.08 -2.69 -28.20
N ALA A 604 7.75 -2.79 -28.29
CA ALA A 604 7.05 -3.77 -29.09
C ALA A 604 7.31 -3.52 -30.57
N THR A 605 7.46 -2.27 -31.03
CA THR A 605 7.82 -1.97 -32.42
C THR A 605 9.31 -1.75 -32.57
N ALA A 606 9.83 -0.67 -32.00
CA ALA A 606 11.23 -0.32 -32.04
C ALA A 606 11.74 0.01 -30.65
N GLU A 607 13.06 -0.01 -30.47
CA GLU A 607 13.65 0.56 -29.27
C GLU A 607 13.46 2.08 -29.25
N ALA A 608 13.39 2.63 -28.04
CA ALA A 608 13.29 4.07 -27.83
C ALA A 608 14.53 4.58 -27.11
N GLN A 609 15.24 5.55 -27.71
CA GLN A 609 16.34 6.22 -27.04
C GLN A 609 15.81 7.29 -26.08
N VAL A 610 16.27 7.28 -24.83
CA VAL A 610 15.90 8.28 -23.83
C VAL A 610 16.57 9.62 -24.18
N GLY A 611 15.78 10.66 -24.38
CA GLY A 611 16.23 12.04 -24.57
C GLY A 611 16.36 12.79 -23.25
N GLN A 612 15.43 13.71 -22.98
CA GLN A 612 15.36 14.47 -21.73
C GLN A 612 14.27 13.92 -20.78
N VAL A 613 14.52 14.05 -19.48
CA VAL A 613 13.54 13.76 -18.43
C VAL A 613 13.17 15.09 -17.77
N ASP A 614 11.94 15.55 -18.04
CA ASP A 614 11.49 16.92 -17.83
C ASP A 614 10.31 17.03 -16.85
N ALA A 615 9.91 18.28 -16.62
CA ALA A 615 9.05 18.82 -15.56
C ALA A 615 7.98 17.86 -14.97
N ALA A 616 8.00 17.80 -13.65
CA ALA A 616 7.01 17.13 -12.83
C ALA A 616 5.69 17.90 -12.77
N PHE A 617 4.56 17.23 -13.03
CA PHE A 617 3.21 17.79 -12.85
C PHE A 617 2.26 16.77 -12.23
N GLU A 618 1.18 17.25 -11.59
CA GLU A 618 0.16 16.40 -10.97
C GLU A 618 -0.90 16.01 -12.00
N ILE A 619 -1.19 14.72 -12.09
CA ILE A 619 -2.28 14.18 -12.90
C ILE A 619 -2.80 12.87 -12.30
N ASP A 620 -4.05 12.53 -12.59
CA ASP A 620 -4.57 11.19 -12.33
C ASP A 620 -3.68 10.16 -13.04
N SER A 621 -3.20 9.20 -12.25
CA SER A 621 -2.37 8.10 -12.70
C SER A 621 -3.05 6.76 -12.43
N TYR A 622 -2.80 5.82 -13.34
CA TYR A 622 -3.39 4.49 -13.38
C TYR A 622 -2.30 3.44 -13.53
N ASP A 623 -2.62 2.20 -13.19
CA ASP A 623 -1.77 1.03 -13.39
C ASP A 623 -2.66 -0.20 -13.54
N LEU A 624 -2.13 -1.26 -14.12
CA LEU A 624 -2.85 -2.49 -14.41
C LEU A 624 -2.35 -3.63 -13.50
N ILE A 625 -3.15 -4.68 -13.39
CA ILE A 625 -2.69 -6.00 -12.97
C ILE A 625 -2.99 -6.94 -14.13
N VAL A 626 -1.95 -7.52 -14.73
CA VAL A 626 -2.04 -8.33 -15.94
C VAL A 626 -1.81 -9.80 -15.58
N ASP A 627 -2.64 -10.69 -16.13
CA ASP A 627 -2.53 -12.12 -15.85
C ASP A 627 -1.21 -12.69 -16.37
N ASP A 628 -0.63 -13.58 -15.56
CA ASP A 628 0.58 -14.40 -15.83
C ASP A 628 1.89 -13.61 -16.02
N PHE A 629 1.93 -12.69 -16.99
CA PHE A 629 3.17 -12.05 -17.44
C PHE A 629 3.57 -10.82 -16.61
N HIS A 630 2.61 -10.18 -15.93
CA HIS A 630 2.85 -8.97 -15.14
C HIS A 630 3.47 -7.80 -15.93
N THR A 631 3.35 -7.82 -17.26
CA THR A 631 3.85 -6.79 -18.17
C THR A 631 2.76 -6.34 -19.14
N PHE A 632 2.96 -5.17 -19.73
CA PHE A 632 2.16 -4.70 -20.86
C PHE A 632 2.91 -3.61 -21.64
N PHE A 633 2.39 -3.25 -22.82
CA PHE A 633 3.01 -2.25 -23.69
C PHE A 633 2.23 -0.93 -23.74
N VAL A 634 2.95 0.19 -23.70
CA VAL A 634 2.39 1.54 -23.62
C VAL A 634 3.02 2.55 -24.57
N GLY A 635 2.30 3.63 -24.88
CA GLY A 635 2.79 4.69 -25.77
C GLY A 635 2.81 4.30 -27.25
N GLU A 636 3.33 5.18 -28.10
CA GLU A 636 3.29 5.01 -29.56
C GLU A 636 4.25 3.92 -30.07
N GLN A 637 5.40 3.77 -29.41
CA GLN A 637 6.42 2.75 -29.72
C GLN A 637 6.16 1.41 -28.98
N GLY A 638 5.11 1.37 -28.14
CA GLY A 638 4.79 0.22 -27.31
C GLY A 638 5.94 -0.12 -26.36
N LEU A 639 6.30 0.76 -25.43
CA LEU A 639 7.33 0.52 -24.42
C LEU A 639 6.90 -0.56 -23.44
N LEU A 640 7.78 -1.51 -23.14
CA LEU A 640 7.49 -2.58 -22.17
C LEU A 640 7.55 -2.03 -20.74
N VAL A 641 6.42 -2.07 -20.06
CA VAL A 641 6.28 -1.66 -18.65
C VAL A 641 5.84 -2.82 -17.77
N HIS A 642 6.18 -2.71 -16.48
CA HIS A 642 5.70 -3.63 -15.46
C HIS A 642 4.37 -3.15 -14.87
N ASP A 643 3.52 -4.10 -14.51
CA ASP A 643 2.25 -3.85 -13.84
C ASP A 643 2.41 -3.51 -12.34
N ALA A 644 1.28 -3.35 -11.64
CA ALA A 644 1.24 -2.96 -10.23
C ALA A 644 1.72 -4.06 -9.25
N THR A 645 2.18 -5.21 -9.74
CA THR A 645 2.68 -6.31 -8.91
C THR A 645 4.15 -6.15 -8.54
N PRO A 646 4.64 -6.88 -7.51
CA PRO A 646 6.05 -6.89 -7.16
C PRO A 646 6.92 -7.41 -8.31
N ILE A 647 8.03 -6.71 -8.59
CA ILE A 647 8.93 -7.03 -9.71
C ILE A 647 9.88 -8.15 -9.28
N GLY A 648 9.95 -9.22 -10.08
CA GLY A 648 10.91 -10.30 -9.90
C GLY A 648 12.31 -9.97 -10.48
N PRO A 649 13.34 -10.77 -10.17
CA PRO A 649 14.65 -10.66 -10.79
C PRO A 649 14.58 -11.00 -12.28
N ALA A 650 14.58 -9.99 -13.14
CA ALA A 650 14.88 -10.16 -14.56
C ALA A 650 15.98 -9.16 -14.92
N GLN A 651 17.23 -9.62 -14.85
CA GLN A 651 18.42 -8.95 -15.40
C GLN A 651 18.85 -9.75 -16.64
N VAL A 652 18.07 -9.65 -17.71
CA VAL A 652 18.43 -10.18 -19.03
C VAL A 652 18.45 -9.02 -20.00
N ALA A 653 19.40 -9.03 -20.95
CA ALA A 653 19.64 -7.90 -21.85
C ALA A 653 18.40 -7.54 -22.69
N LEU A 654 17.63 -8.56 -23.08
CA LEU A 654 16.33 -8.46 -23.72
C LEU A 654 15.38 -9.52 -23.14
N PRO A 655 14.05 -9.33 -23.22
CA PRO A 655 13.10 -10.37 -22.83
C PRO A 655 13.40 -11.68 -23.58
N GLY A 656 13.51 -12.78 -22.84
CA GLY A 656 13.81 -14.10 -23.40
C GLY A 656 15.26 -14.34 -23.83
N PHE A 657 16.14 -13.34 -23.70
CA PHE A 657 17.53 -13.48 -24.10
C PHE A 657 18.33 -14.34 -23.10
N SER A 658 18.77 -15.52 -23.56
CA SER A 658 19.73 -16.36 -22.83
C SER A 658 21.08 -16.35 -23.54
N PRO A 659 22.16 -15.85 -22.90
CA PRO A 659 23.51 -15.92 -23.47
C PRO A 659 23.93 -17.34 -23.85
N ALA A 660 23.43 -18.36 -23.12
CA ALA A 660 23.69 -19.76 -23.42
C ALA A 660 22.97 -20.23 -24.70
N ALA A 661 21.70 -19.86 -24.88
CA ALA A 661 20.92 -20.21 -26.07
C ALA A 661 21.50 -19.58 -27.35
N VAL A 662 21.95 -18.33 -27.27
CA VAL A 662 22.62 -17.65 -28.38
C VAL A 662 24.00 -18.26 -28.66
N ALA A 663 24.79 -18.55 -27.63
CA ALA A 663 26.08 -19.22 -27.80
C ALA A 663 25.96 -20.63 -28.41
N GLU A 664 24.88 -21.36 -28.11
CA GLU A 664 24.58 -22.66 -28.69
C GLU A 664 24.16 -22.56 -30.17
N ALA A 665 23.29 -21.59 -30.52
CA ALA A 665 22.91 -21.30 -31.90
C ALA A 665 24.12 -20.85 -32.78
N VAL A 666 25.05 -20.12 -32.18
CA VAL A 666 26.30 -19.65 -32.82
C VAL A 666 27.32 -20.79 -32.96
N LYS A 667 27.40 -21.73 -32.01
CA LYS A 667 28.34 -22.88 -32.06
C LYS A 667 28.04 -23.91 -33.15
N ALA A 668 26.83 -23.94 -33.70
CA ALA A 668 26.49 -24.74 -34.87
C ALA A 668 27.04 -24.13 -36.18
N GLN A 669 28.32 -23.72 -36.19
CA GLN A 669 29.08 -23.13 -37.31
C GLN A 669 30.13 -24.10 -37.85
#